data_AF-A0A2S8NUS3-F1
#
_entry.id   AF-A0A2S8NUS3-F1
#
_cell.length_a   1.000
_cell.length_b   1.000
_cell.length_c   1.000
_cell.angle_alpha   90.00
_cell.angle_beta   90.00
_cell.angle_gamma   90.00
#
_symmetry.space_group_name_H-M   'P 1'
#
loop_
_entity.id
_entity.type
_entity.pdbx_description
1 polymer ?
#
loop_
_entity_poly.entity_id
_entity_poly.type
_entity_poly.pdbx_seq_one_letter_code
_entity_poly.pdbx_strand_id
1 'polypeptide(L)'
;MLTNEQKALKQLINYIEQGQWEKLNLYCQIINPKNLLDPKNTKIFTALKYLFLEKQTSHPWDKLTTKPIIIKELLTYLQTNFPQDNFTLDYLNYLNDDFNNQNNTHFLDNLKHTYTQEKLFQQLIKIISPTYENQDPYHKNLYYQEIFDKLRNFISSIPHKNDKTHFTLNKMASLHPEFFETDNQSKQKIQEEYYRLSETFRGLNQATKGFKKGQIITIGGYTGLGKTTFVYNLLLDIAKTKHQEIHHHPHLLVFSYEMTMEENLSRLLAHQTQIPLDVILDKNLEDLNVTPFKYTERMKIAKQFFANINLSFSYDQGKKIDYVIDLVYRLHLEKQVEIIVIDHLQITKSSNHLENDRLAIDEIMTKLKQLAMELNIVIIILSQFSRDTYSHYQGKSPEITALKGSGGIETNSDIVLMMSEFQPKLSKDQDKPLNIYNQNCNQLYLESNDNENQKIIEKIKKIDKKMVFYLVSQFNQTLNLSAILTTIQIKRSTYYYWLKVKEKQKEKEEKYLLQQKRIKALCFHYQYFYGHRKITDLYQKTFNEFITKKKVYTIMKKNDINCRLRIKKNFTYRKKNNLQIIPNLINQDFMTTKPLQKLFTDITYFKTNQGFLYFSCIIDSFNNQIIASHVSNQQNKDLVLKTIKKLPSLKEPCIIHSDQGKVYQSLKIQKTLTKKGFLISMSRKATPRDNAVIENFFGQMKTILQHQNPFLFQKSPDKMKKLINHFPRFWNNKWILSKLNHSTPFQYVQNLR
;
A
#
# COMPACT_ATOMS: atom_id res chain seq x y z
N MET A 1 10.90 35.51 50.66
CA MET A 1 9.96 35.65 49.52
C MET A 1 9.23 34.34 49.34
N LEU A 2 7.91 34.37 49.14
CA LEU A 2 7.13 33.15 48.91
C LEU A 2 7.49 32.50 47.59
N THR A 3 7.60 31.17 47.59
CA THR A 3 7.75 30.41 46.34
C THR A 3 6.48 30.55 45.51
N ASN A 4 6.60 30.27 44.21
CA ASN A 4 5.49 30.27 43.29
C ASN A 4 4.37 29.30 43.75
N GLU A 5 4.72 28.13 44.29
CA GLU A 5 3.78 27.17 44.89
C GLU A 5 3.06 27.72 46.12
N GLN A 6 3.78 28.38 47.03
CA GLN A 6 3.20 29.00 48.21
C GLN A 6 2.23 30.14 47.84
N LYS A 7 2.56 30.92 46.80
CA LYS A 7 1.64 31.94 46.25
C LYS A 7 0.39 31.30 45.62
N ALA A 8 0.52 30.13 44.98
CA ALA A 8 -0.62 29.38 44.42
C ALA A 8 -1.55 28.84 45.52
N LEU A 9 -0.98 28.28 46.59
CA LEU A 9 -1.73 27.83 47.77
C LEU A 9 -2.48 28.98 48.46
N LYS A 10 -1.83 30.15 48.54
CA LYS A 10 -2.42 31.38 49.08
C LYS A 10 -3.61 31.85 48.24
N GLN A 11 -3.52 31.78 46.92
CA GLN A 11 -4.63 32.11 46.03
C GLN A 11 -5.79 31.12 46.14
N LEU A 12 -5.50 29.83 46.37
CA LEU A 12 -6.51 28.80 46.56
C LEU A 12 -7.35 29.07 47.81
N ILE A 13 -6.72 29.48 48.92
CA ILE A 13 -7.42 29.87 50.15
C ILE A 13 -8.26 31.13 49.95
N ASN A 14 -7.78 32.12 49.17
CA ASN A 14 -8.60 33.29 48.82
C ASN A 14 -9.88 32.89 48.06
N TYR A 15 -9.83 31.91 47.16
CA TYR A 15 -11.03 31.43 46.46
C TYR A 15 -12.00 30.68 47.37
N ILE A 16 -11.49 29.96 48.38
CA ILE A 16 -12.31 29.32 49.42
C ILE A 16 -13.00 30.39 50.27
N GLU A 17 -12.25 31.39 50.76
CA GLU A 17 -12.79 32.48 51.57
C GLU A 17 -13.83 33.32 50.81
N GLN A 18 -13.60 33.60 49.53
CA GLN A 18 -14.53 34.36 48.69
C GLN A 18 -15.72 33.53 48.14
N GLY A 19 -15.82 32.24 48.47
CA GLY A 19 -16.89 31.36 47.97
C GLY A 19 -16.90 31.20 46.45
N GLN A 20 -15.76 31.39 45.76
CA GLN A 20 -15.67 31.31 44.29
C GLN A 20 -15.48 29.87 43.82
N TRP A 21 -16.47 29.00 44.09
CA TRP A 21 -16.39 27.55 43.89
C TRP A 21 -16.12 27.13 42.44
N GLU A 22 -16.67 27.83 41.45
CA GLU A 22 -16.40 27.56 40.03
C GLU A 22 -14.93 27.83 39.67
N LYS A 23 -14.36 28.93 40.16
CA LYS A 23 -12.94 29.24 39.96
C LYS A 23 -12.05 28.29 40.73
N LEU A 24 -12.44 27.87 41.93
CA LEU A 24 -11.72 26.89 42.73
C LEU A 24 -11.67 25.52 42.03
N ASN A 25 -12.80 25.07 41.48
CA ASN A 25 -12.88 23.81 40.74
C ASN A 25 -12.02 23.87 39.46
N LEU A 26 -12.08 24.98 38.72
CA LEU A 26 -11.21 25.22 37.57
C LEU A 26 -9.72 25.27 37.98
N TYR A 27 -9.39 25.91 39.09
CA TYR A 27 -8.03 26.02 39.62
C TYR A 27 -7.46 24.64 40.02
N CYS A 28 -8.29 23.79 40.63
CA CYS A 28 -7.93 22.42 41.02
C CYS A 28 -7.85 21.45 39.84
N GLN A 29 -8.53 21.72 38.72
CA GLN A 29 -8.35 20.97 37.47
C GLN A 29 -7.03 21.33 36.78
N ILE A 30 -6.59 22.59 36.90
CA ILE A 30 -5.35 23.09 36.31
C ILE A 30 -4.11 22.58 37.08
N ILE A 31 -4.19 22.48 38.40
CA ILE A 31 -3.07 22.10 39.27
C ILE A 31 -3.28 20.68 39.81
N ASN A 32 -2.47 19.73 39.34
CA ASN A 32 -2.48 18.36 39.87
C ASN A 32 -1.60 18.26 41.14
N PRO A 33 -2.06 17.68 42.26
CA PRO A 33 -1.23 17.58 43.47
C PRO A 33 0.06 16.78 43.28
N LYS A 34 0.08 15.76 42.41
CA LYS A 34 1.29 14.97 42.10
C LYS A 34 2.40 15.76 41.38
N ASN A 35 2.10 17.01 41.03
CA ASN A 35 2.94 17.89 40.24
C ASN A 35 3.61 18.99 41.08
N LEU A 36 3.34 19.15 42.37
CA LEU A 36 4.05 20.12 43.22
C LEU A 36 5.43 19.57 43.65
N LEU A 37 6.45 20.43 43.65
CA LEU A 37 7.86 20.10 43.91
C LEU A 37 8.14 19.88 45.39
N ASP A 38 7.55 20.71 46.27
CA ASP A 38 7.67 20.52 47.71
C ASP A 38 6.62 19.51 48.21
N PRO A 39 7.03 18.36 48.77
CA PRO A 39 6.11 17.34 49.27
C PRO A 39 5.20 17.86 50.39
N LYS A 40 5.60 18.90 51.14
CA LYS A 40 4.73 19.54 52.12
C LYS A 40 3.63 20.36 51.45
N ASN A 41 3.95 21.09 50.38
CA ASN A 41 2.97 21.85 49.58
C ASN A 41 1.99 20.91 48.86
N THR A 42 2.46 19.75 48.37
CA THR A 42 1.59 18.70 47.83
C THR A 42 0.56 18.25 48.86
N LYS A 43 1.01 17.94 50.08
CA LYS A 43 0.15 17.50 51.19
C LYS A 43 -0.88 18.57 51.55
N ILE A 44 -0.46 19.83 51.64
CA ILE A 44 -1.34 20.99 51.87
C ILE A 44 -2.40 21.09 50.76
N PHE A 45 -2.00 21.02 49.49
CA PHE A 45 -2.93 21.08 48.36
C PHE A 45 -3.94 19.93 48.36
N THR A 46 -3.47 18.70 48.62
CA THR A 46 -4.36 17.52 48.70
C THR A 46 -5.33 17.62 49.87
N ALA A 47 -4.88 18.17 51.02
CA ALA A 47 -5.73 18.39 52.18
C ALA A 47 -6.82 19.43 51.87
N LEU A 48 -6.46 20.56 51.24
CA LEU A 48 -7.43 21.57 50.80
C LEU A 48 -8.44 21.00 49.81
N LYS A 49 -7.98 20.26 48.80
CA LYS A 49 -8.86 19.63 47.83
C LYS A 49 -9.82 18.64 48.50
N TYR A 50 -9.32 17.79 49.38
CA TYR A 50 -10.15 16.80 50.07
C TYR A 50 -11.19 17.47 50.98
N LEU A 51 -10.77 18.43 51.80
CA LEU A 51 -11.64 19.13 52.75
C LEU A 51 -12.74 19.94 52.07
N PHE A 52 -12.41 20.63 50.96
CA PHE A 52 -13.31 21.63 50.36
C PHE A 52 -14.00 21.18 49.06
N LEU A 53 -13.54 20.11 48.38
CA LEU A 53 -14.14 19.62 47.13
C LEU A 53 -14.72 18.20 47.23
N GLU A 54 -14.06 17.27 47.93
CA GLU A 54 -14.43 15.83 47.84
C GLU A 54 -15.37 15.35 48.97
N LYS A 55 -15.40 16.03 50.12
CA LYS A 55 -16.19 15.62 51.30
C LYS A 55 -17.64 16.15 51.33
N GLN A 56 -18.29 16.31 50.18
CA GLN A 56 -19.66 16.85 50.11
C GLN A 56 -20.73 15.79 50.40
N THR A 57 -21.20 15.70 51.66
CA THR A 57 -22.50 15.07 51.96
C THR A 57 -23.40 15.83 52.95
N SER A 58 -22.97 16.87 53.66
CA SER A 58 -23.88 17.73 54.46
C SER A 58 -23.16 18.95 55.07
N HIS A 59 -23.71 20.17 54.83
CA HIS A 59 -23.42 21.56 55.30
C HIS A 59 -22.58 21.77 56.59
N PRO A 60 -21.87 22.93 56.82
CA PRO A 60 -22.33 24.32 56.61
C PRO A 60 -21.24 25.40 56.33
N TRP A 61 -21.17 26.05 55.16
CA TRP A 61 -20.27 27.22 54.99
C TRP A 61 -20.86 28.34 54.13
N ASP A 62 -22.16 28.60 54.31
CA ASP A 62 -22.79 29.80 53.73
C ASP A 62 -22.59 31.07 54.57
N LYS A 63 -21.86 31.04 55.69
CA LYS A 63 -21.56 32.26 56.46
C LYS A 63 -20.18 32.20 57.12
N LEU A 64 -19.24 32.98 56.58
CA LEU A 64 -17.99 33.45 57.21
C LEU A 64 -16.92 32.39 57.55
N THR A 65 -16.34 31.73 56.55
CA THR A 65 -14.99 31.14 56.66
C THR A 65 -13.93 32.22 56.48
N THR A 66 -13.44 32.78 57.57
CA THR A 66 -12.25 33.63 57.53
C THR A 66 -11.00 32.76 57.36
N LYS A 67 -9.95 33.26 56.68
CA LYS A 67 -8.65 32.56 56.52
C LYS A 67 -8.14 31.84 57.79
N PRO A 68 -8.24 32.39 59.01
CA PRO A 68 -7.75 31.73 60.22
C PRO A 68 -8.47 30.41 60.54
N ILE A 69 -9.77 30.31 60.23
CA ILE A 69 -10.57 29.10 60.48
C ILE A 69 -10.14 28.00 59.49
N ILE A 70 -9.99 28.35 58.22
CA ILE A 70 -9.52 27.44 57.15
C ILE A 70 -8.14 26.88 57.50
N ILE A 71 -7.21 27.74 57.95
CA ILE A 71 -5.85 27.33 58.31
C ILE A 71 -5.85 26.39 59.53
N LYS A 72 -6.73 26.63 60.52
CA LYS A 72 -6.85 25.78 61.71
C LYS A 72 -7.38 24.38 61.38
N GLU A 73 -8.40 24.28 60.53
CA GLU A 73 -8.91 22.97 60.07
C GLU A 73 -7.89 22.22 59.22
N LEU A 74 -7.21 22.93 58.31
CA LEU A 74 -6.12 22.37 57.51
C LEU A 74 -4.99 21.83 58.41
N LEU A 75 -4.55 22.61 59.40
CA LEU A 75 -3.52 22.19 60.35
C LEU A 75 -3.93 20.91 61.08
N THR A 76 -5.19 20.85 61.55
CA THR A 76 -5.74 19.68 62.24
C THR A 76 -5.72 18.44 61.33
N TYR A 77 -6.15 18.59 60.07
CA TYR A 77 -6.14 17.51 59.09
C TYR A 77 -4.73 17.03 58.75
N LEU A 78 -3.78 17.96 58.58
CA LEU A 78 -2.40 17.65 58.27
C LEU A 78 -1.68 16.95 59.43
N GLN A 79 -1.90 17.40 60.67
CA GLN A 79 -1.32 16.75 61.85
C GLN A 79 -1.90 15.35 62.08
N THR A 80 -3.17 15.13 61.75
CA THR A 80 -3.83 13.82 61.91
C THR A 80 -3.37 12.81 60.85
N ASN A 81 -3.30 13.22 59.58
CA ASN A 81 -2.99 12.31 58.46
C ASN A 81 -1.50 12.24 58.10
N PHE A 82 -0.72 13.24 58.48
CA PHE A 82 0.71 13.34 58.19
C PHE A 82 1.54 13.72 59.43
N PRO A 83 1.51 12.91 60.50
CA PRO A 83 2.19 13.23 61.78
C PRO A 83 3.71 13.31 61.65
N GLN A 84 4.30 12.69 60.61
CA GLN A 84 5.74 12.65 60.35
C GLN A 84 6.33 13.99 59.86
N ASP A 85 5.51 14.91 59.34
CA ASP A 85 5.99 16.13 58.66
C ASP A 85 6.06 17.38 59.56
N ASN A 86 5.64 17.28 60.84
CA ASN A 86 5.65 18.33 61.85
C ASN A 86 5.08 19.69 61.36
N PHE A 87 3.85 19.69 60.83
CA PHE A 87 3.18 20.93 60.45
C PHE A 87 2.87 21.78 61.69
N THR A 88 3.35 23.03 61.71
CA THR A 88 3.09 24.03 62.76
C THR A 88 2.25 25.18 62.22
N LEU A 89 1.61 25.94 63.13
CA LEU A 89 0.85 27.14 62.75
C LEU A 89 1.77 28.18 62.09
N ASP A 90 3.01 28.33 62.57
CA ASP A 90 4.00 29.24 61.99
C ASP A 90 4.35 28.90 60.54
N TYR A 91 4.37 27.62 60.18
CA TYR A 91 4.63 27.18 58.81
C TYR A 91 3.50 27.58 57.85
N LEU A 92 2.25 27.68 58.34
CA LEU A 92 1.08 28.01 57.53
C LEU A 92 0.72 29.51 57.56
N ASN A 93 1.36 30.31 58.40
CA ASN A 93 1.05 31.74 58.56
C ASN A 93 1.14 32.55 57.26
N TYR A 94 1.98 32.13 56.30
CA TYR A 94 2.08 32.80 55.00
C TYR A 94 0.78 32.78 54.18
N LEU A 95 -0.14 31.87 54.51
CA LEU A 95 -1.45 31.76 53.88
C LEU A 95 -2.44 32.83 54.36
N ASN A 96 -2.13 33.51 55.47
CA ASN A 96 -3.03 34.48 56.11
C ASN A 96 -2.95 35.89 55.48
N ASP A 97 -1.81 36.24 54.87
CA ASP A 97 -1.60 37.56 54.27
C ASP A 97 -2.57 37.87 53.11
N ASP A 98 -2.88 39.13 52.84
CA ASP A 98 -3.69 39.51 51.68
C ASP A 98 -2.90 39.51 50.36
N PHE A 99 -3.58 39.27 49.25
CA PHE A 99 -2.98 39.18 47.90
C PHE A 99 -3.51 40.34 47.04
N ASN A 100 -2.62 41.22 46.55
CA ASN A 100 -3.03 42.34 45.71
C ASN A 100 -3.56 41.84 44.36
N ASN A 101 -4.84 42.16 44.09
CA ASN A 101 -5.71 41.56 43.08
C ASN A 101 -5.47 41.96 41.60
N GLN A 102 -4.37 42.64 41.25
CA GLN A 102 -4.29 43.32 39.95
C GLN A 102 -3.80 42.48 38.74
N ASN A 103 -3.33 41.23 38.88
CA ASN A 103 -2.79 40.45 37.74
C ASN A 103 -3.15 38.95 37.77
N ASN A 104 -4.43 38.62 37.90
CA ASN A 104 -4.91 37.23 38.10
C ASN A 104 -4.68 36.28 36.90
N THR A 105 -4.63 36.77 35.65
CA THR A 105 -4.39 35.92 34.46
C THR A 105 -2.90 35.69 34.20
N HIS A 106 -2.09 36.74 34.29
CA HIS A 106 -0.63 36.65 34.10
C HIS A 106 0.06 35.80 35.18
N PHE A 107 -0.45 35.77 36.41
CA PHE A 107 0.14 34.97 37.48
C PHE A 107 -0.03 33.46 37.26
N LEU A 108 -1.22 33.02 36.82
CA LEU A 108 -1.51 31.62 36.47
C LEU A 108 -0.68 31.16 35.26
N ASP A 109 -0.53 32.03 34.26
CA ASP A 109 0.29 31.74 33.08
C ASP A 109 1.79 31.74 33.42
N ASN A 110 2.26 32.64 34.29
CA ASN A 110 3.65 32.63 34.77
C ASN A 110 3.94 31.40 35.64
N LEU A 111 3.04 31.04 36.56
CA LEU A 111 3.14 29.81 37.34
C LEU A 111 3.24 28.58 36.46
N LYS A 112 2.36 28.47 35.46
CA LYS A 112 2.41 27.41 34.46
C LYS A 112 3.73 27.43 33.71
N HIS A 113 4.21 28.59 33.28
CA HIS A 113 5.44 28.72 32.50
C HIS A 113 6.67 28.29 33.30
N THR A 114 6.83 28.77 34.53
CA THR A 114 7.94 28.40 35.43
C THR A 114 7.86 26.93 35.81
N TYR A 115 6.67 26.41 36.10
CA TYR A 115 6.45 25.01 36.44
C TYR A 115 6.77 24.06 35.26
N THR A 116 6.39 24.44 34.05
CA THR A 116 6.69 23.67 32.83
C THR A 116 8.20 23.63 32.57
N GLN A 117 8.89 24.76 32.82
CA GLN A 117 10.35 24.87 32.70
C GLN A 117 11.10 24.02 33.76
N GLU A 118 10.68 24.06 35.02
CA GLU A 118 11.32 23.27 36.09
C GLU A 118 11.08 21.76 35.94
N LYS A 119 9.88 21.36 35.46
CA LYS A 119 9.59 19.95 35.14
C LYS A 119 10.40 19.45 33.93
N LEU A 120 10.56 20.31 32.91
CA LEU A 120 11.49 20.08 31.80
C LEU A 120 12.91 19.85 32.33
N PHE A 121 13.36 20.69 33.25
CA PHE A 121 14.70 20.60 33.83
C PHE A 121 14.92 19.32 34.64
N GLN A 122 13.97 18.94 35.51
CA GLN A 122 14.07 17.70 36.30
C GLN A 122 14.00 16.42 35.45
N GLN A 123 13.19 16.41 34.40
CA GLN A 123 13.14 15.29 33.46
C GLN A 123 14.42 15.22 32.62
N LEU A 124 14.95 16.36 32.16
CA LEU A 124 16.27 16.43 31.51
C LEU A 124 17.36 15.85 32.43
N ILE A 125 17.36 16.19 33.73
CA ILE A 125 18.29 15.59 34.71
C ILE A 125 18.07 14.07 34.82
N LYS A 126 16.84 13.57 34.92
CA LYS A 126 16.55 12.12 34.93
C LYS A 126 16.98 11.38 33.66
N ILE A 127 16.99 12.08 32.54
CA ILE A 127 17.37 11.57 31.22
C ILE A 127 18.89 11.61 31.04
N ILE A 128 19.56 12.62 31.61
CA ILE A 128 21.02 12.83 31.55
C ILE A 128 21.75 12.02 32.65
N SER A 129 21.15 11.77 33.81
CA SER A 129 21.82 11.05 34.90
C SER A 129 22.32 9.64 34.50
N PRO A 130 21.57 8.83 33.73
CA PRO A 130 22.04 7.52 33.26
C PRO A 130 23.10 7.59 32.15
N THR A 131 23.27 8.75 31.46
CA THR A 131 24.24 8.89 30.36
C THR A 131 25.66 9.15 30.85
N TYR A 132 25.84 9.56 32.10
CA TYR A 132 27.15 9.74 32.72
C TYR A 132 27.75 8.44 33.30
N GLU A 133 26.91 7.47 33.70
CA GLU A 133 27.37 6.26 34.40
C GLU A 133 27.76 5.10 33.45
N ASN A 134 27.27 5.07 32.20
CA ASN A 134 27.54 3.97 31.27
C ASN A 134 28.58 4.34 30.21
N GLN A 135 29.80 3.79 30.34
CA GLN A 135 30.96 4.05 29.48
C GLN A 135 31.01 3.20 28.18
N ASP A 136 29.98 2.43 27.85
CA ASP A 136 30.05 1.43 26.77
C ASP A 136 29.59 2.00 25.39
N PRO A 137 30.45 2.04 24.35
CA PRO A 137 30.15 2.72 23.08
C PRO A 137 29.01 2.08 22.26
N TYR A 138 28.79 0.77 22.41
CA TYR A 138 27.79 0.03 21.63
C TYR A 138 26.35 0.30 22.10
N HIS A 139 26.17 0.69 23.38
CA HIS A 139 24.86 1.02 23.95
C HIS A 139 24.42 2.46 23.69
N LYS A 140 25.32 3.37 23.32
CA LYS A 140 25.01 4.80 23.06
C LYS A 140 23.90 4.99 22.01
N ASN A 141 23.99 4.33 20.85
CA ASN A 141 23.06 4.55 19.74
C ASN A 141 21.63 4.01 19.99
N LEU A 142 21.48 2.92 20.76
CA LEU A 142 20.15 2.43 21.17
C LEU A 142 19.53 3.33 22.26
N TYR A 143 20.36 3.84 23.18
CA TYR A 143 19.94 4.72 24.27
C TYR A 143 19.48 6.10 23.79
N TYR A 144 20.11 6.69 22.76
CA TYR A 144 19.65 7.98 22.23
C TYR A 144 18.24 7.90 21.65
N GLN A 145 17.87 6.81 20.97
CA GLN A 145 16.50 6.61 20.48
C GLN A 145 15.49 6.53 21.64
N GLU A 146 15.78 5.75 22.68
CA GLU A 146 14.92 5.68 23.87
C GLU A 146 14.80 7.02 24.60
N ILE A 147 15.88 7.80 24.65
CA ILE A 147 15.89 9.13 25.25
C ILE A 147 15.02 10.09 24.43
N PHE A 148 15.16 10.10 23.10
CA PHE A 148 14.33 10.93 22.22
C PHE A 148 12.86 10.53 22.29
N ASP A 149 12.53 9.23 22.36
CA ASP A 149 11.16 8.76 22.53
C ASP A 149 10.59 9.15 23.91
N LYS A 150 11.38 9.06 24.98
CA LYS A 150 10.98 9.53 26.33
C LYS A 150 10.79 11.05 26.36
N LEU A 151 11.66 11.82 25.70
CA LEU A 151 11.51 13.27 25.56
C LEU A 151 10.28 13.64 24.73
N ARG A 152 10.02 12.93 23.63
CA ARG A 152 8.86 13.14 22.76
C ARG A 152 7.56 12.83 23.49
N ASN A 153 7.50 11.68 24.16
CA ASN A 153 6.38 11.31 25.02
C ASN A 153 6.19 12.34 26.15
N PHE A 154 7.28 12.85 26.72
CA PHE A 154 7.20 13.89 27.73
C PHE A 154 6.67 15.22 27.17
N ILE A 155 7.18 15.70 26.03
CA ILE A 155 6.68 16.90 25.34
C ILE A 155 5.19 16.74 25.02
N SER A 156 4.76 15.56 24.55
CA SER A 156 3.35 15.27 24.31
C SER A 156 2.52 15.18 25.61
N SER A 157 3.15 14.85 26.74
CA SER A 157 2.53 14.80 28.07
C SER A 157 2.50 16.15 28.78
N ILE A 158 3.25 17.15 28.29
CA ILE A 158 3.07 18.53 28.71
C ILE A 158 1.70 18.93 28.16
N PRO A 159 0.73 19.23 29.04
CA PRO A 159 -0.63 19.52 28.59
C PRO A 159 -0.59 20.73 27.66
N HIS A 160 -0.76 20.49 26.35
CA HIS A 160 -1.06 21.54 25.39
C HIS A 160 -2.33 22.26 25.89
N LYS A 161 -2.28 23.61 25.93
CA LYS A 161 -3.33 24.49 26.47
C LYS A 161 -4.74 23.93 26.26
N ASN A 162 -5.38 23.56 27.37
CA ASN A 162 -6.75 23.07 27.53
C ASN A 162 -6.98 21.65 26.98
N ASP A 163 -7.44 20.73 27.84
CA ASP A 163 -8.16 19.53 27.42
C ASP A 163 -9.41 19.97 26.64
N LYS A 164 -9.21 20.11 25.34
CA LYS A 164 -10.14 20.56 24.31
C LYS A 164 -10.72 19.36 23.56
N THR A 165 -10.85 18.21 24.23
CA THR A 165 -11.31 16.98 23.58
C THR A 165 -12.83 16.95 23.43
N HIS A 166 -13.56 17.78 24.19
CA HIS A 166 -15.01 17.89 24.10
C HIS A 166 -15.45 19.35 23.89
N PHE A 167 -16.10 19.60 22.74
CA PHE A 167 -16.68 20.89 22.41
C PHE A 167 -18.18 20.73 22.15
N THR A 168 -18.98 21.68 22.64
CA THR A 168 -20.37 21.83 22.18
C THR A 168 -20.38 22.49 20.79
N LEU A 169 -21.45 22.26 20.02
CA LEU A 169 -21.63 22.89 18.69
C LEU A 169 -21.47 24.41 18.73
N ASN A 170 -22.02 25.08 19.75
CA ASN A 170 -21.87 26.53 19.93
C ASN A 170 -20.42 26.95 20.15
N LYS A 171 -19.65 26.14 20.89
CA LYS A 171 -18.23 26.40 21.13
C LYS A 171 -17.41 26.19 19.85
N MET A 172 -17.75 25.20 19.03
CA MET A 172 -17.12 25.03 17.70
C MET A 172 -17.43 26.21 16.78
N ALA A 173 -18.69 26.66 16.72
CA ALA A 173 -19.09 27.80 15.92
C ALA A 173 -18.38 29.09 16.34
N SER A 174 -18.19 29.30 17.65
CA SER A 174 -17.45 30.45 18.16
C SER A 174 -15.94 30.40 17.88
N LEU A 175 -15.36 29.20 17.73
CA LEU A 175 -13.93 29.02 17.43
C LEU A 175 -13.63 29.16 15.94
N HIS A 176 -14.62 28.88 15.08
CA HIS A 176 -14.52 28.98 13.64
C HIS A 176 -15.61 29.89 13.03
N PRO A 177 -15.61 31.20 13.36
CA PRO A 177 -16.58 32.15 12.79
C PRO A 177 -16.51 32.23 11.27
N GLU A 178 -15.36 31.88 10.67
CA GLU A 178 -15.13 31.91 9.22
C GLU A 178 -16.06 31.02 8.38
N PHE A 179 -16.75 30.05 8.98
CA PHE A 179 -17.75 29.25 8.27
C PHE A 179 -19.13 29.90 8.21
N PHE A 180 -19.38 30.95 9.01
CA PHE A 180 -20.67 31.64 9.10
C PHE A 180 -20.61 33.06 8.50
N GLU A 181 -19.42 33.65 8.46
CA GLU A 181 -19.18 34.99 7.93
C GLU A 181 -18.76 34.93 6.44
N THR A 182 -19.20 35.90 5.65
CA THR A 182 -18.96 35.96 4.19
C THR A 182 -17.91 37.00 3.78
N ASP A 183 -17.19 37.54 4.76
CA ASP A 183 -16.23 38.61 4.55
C ASP A 183 -14.90 38.09 3.99
N ASN A 184 -14.05 39.03 3.53
CA ASN A 184 -12.78 38.69 2.92
C ASN A 184 -11.80 38.04 3.92
N GLN A 185 -11.89 38.35 5.22
CA GLN A 185 -11.02 37.73 6.23
C GLN A 185 -11.38 36.26 6.42
N SER A 186 -12.68 35.92 6.46
CA SER A 186 -13.13 34.53 6.51
C SER A 186 -12.71 33.74 5.27
N LYS A 187 -12.82 34.35 4.08
CA LYS A 187 -12.35 33.74 2.83
C LYS A 187 -10.83 33.47 2.85
N GLN A 188 -10.04 34.43 3.32
CA GLN A 188 -8.59 34.32 3.42
C GLN A 188 -8.19 33.24 4.44
N LYS A 189 -8.87 33.18 5.60
CA LYS A 189 -8.63 32.16 6.62
C LYS A 189 -8.91 30.74 6.09
N ILE A 190 -9.98 30.56 5.32
CA ILE A 190 -10.25 29.30 4.62
C ILE A 190 -9.16 29.00 3.57
N GLN A 191 -8.70 30.01 2.83
CA GLN A 191 -7.60 29.84 1.87
C GLN A 191 -6.28 29.49 2.55
N GLU A 192 -6.03 29.91 3.79
CA GLU A 192 -4.83 29.54 4.55
C GLU A 192 -4.84 28.07 4.99
N GLU A 193 -6.00 27.54 5.38
CA GLU A 193 -6.15 26.15 5.83
C GLU A 193 -6.07 25.10 4.71
N TYR A 194 -6.39 25.49 3.47
CA TYR A 194 -6.48 24.56 2.33
C TYR A 194 -5.40 24.85 1.28
N TYR A 195 -4.88 23.80 0.67
CA TYR A 195 -4.04 23.85 -0.51
C TYR A 195 -4.87 23.46 -1.72
N ARG A 196 -5.43 24.47 -2.39
CA ARG A 196 -6.24 24.28 -3.60
C ARG A 196 -5.36 24.01 -4.81
N LEU A 197 -5.97 23.39 -5.82
CA LEU A 197 -5.31 23.10 -7.08
C LEU A 197 -5.85 24.01 -8.18
N SER A 198 -5.01 24.29 -9.17
CA SER A 198 -5.38 25.12 -10.31
C SER A 198 -6.30 24.40 -11.30
N GLU A 199 -6.69 25.09 -12.36
CA GLU A 199 -7.42 24.50 -13.51
C GLU A 199 -6.69 23.30 -14.14
N THR A 200 -5.37 23.21 -13.99
CA THR A 200 -4.58 22.04 -14.46
C THR A 200 -5.10 20.74 -13.85
N PHE A 201 -5.55 20.80 -12.59
CA PHE A 201 -6.10 19.68 -11.86
C PHE A 201 -7.59 19.93 -11.51
N ARG A 202 -8.33 20.62 -12.38
CA ARG A 202 -9.74 20.98 -12.16
C ARG A 202 -10.60 19.83 -11.64
N GLY A 203 -10.53 18.66 -12.28
CA GLY A 203 -11.31 17.49 -11.87
C GLY A 203 -10.95 16.98 -10.48
N LEU A 204 -9.67 17.01 -10.11
CA LEU A 204 -9.21 16.65 -8.78
C LEU A 204 -9.62 17.71 -7.75
N ASN A 205 -9.46 19.00 -8.08
CA ASN A 205 -9.86 20.11 -7.23
C ASN A 205 -11.37 20.12 -6.96
N GLN A 206 -12.20 19.78 -7.94
CA GLN A 206 -13.65 19.64 -7.75
C GLN A 206 -14.00 18.48 -6.82
N ALA A 207 -13.24 17.38 -6.89
CA ALA A 207 -13.47 16.20 -6.06
C ALA A 207 -12.99 16.39 -4.62
N THR A 208 -11.85 17.06 -4.40
CA THR A 208 -11.23 17.18 -3.07
C THR A 208 -11.41 18.56 -2.43
N LYS A 209 -11.71 19.59 -3.22
CA LYS A 209 -11.64 21.02 -2.84
C LYS A 209 -10.24 21.49 -2.41
N GLY A 210 -9.21 20.72 -2.77
CA GLY A 210 -7.84 20.90 -2.30
C GLY A 210 -7.47 19.92 -1.18
N PHE A 211 -6.35 20.17 -0.52
CA PHE A 211 -5.88 19.40 0.63
C PHE A 211 -5.89 20.26 1.89
N LYS A 212 -6.53 19.79 2.96
CA LYS A 212 -6.60 20.51 4.22
C LYS A 212 -5.39 20.16 5.09
N LYS A 213 -4.84 21.14 5.80
CA LYS A 213 -3.88 20.90 6.90
C LYS A 213 -4.42 19.85 7.89
N GLY A 214 -3.54 18.98 8.38
CA GLY A 214 -3.90 17.83 9.22
C GLY A 214 -4.32 16.55 8.47
N GLN A 215 -4.34 16.58 7.14
CA GLN A 215 -4.71 15.43 6.32
C GLN A 215 -3.51 14.59 5.84
N ILE A 216 -3.77 13.30 5.70
CA ILE A 216 -2.94 12.35 4.97
C ILE A 216 -3.59 12.06 3.61
N ILE A 217 -2.81 12.24 2.56
CA ILE A 217 -3.18 11.89 1.18
C ILE A 217 -2.30 10.75 0.70
N THR A 218 -2.89 9.60 0.41
CA THR A 218 -2.15 8.47 -0.15
C THR A 218 -2.34 8.39 -1.65
N ILE A 219 -1.24 8.31 -2.40
CA ILE A 219 -1.22 8.15 -3.85
C ILE A 219 -0.72 6.74 -4.19
N GLY A 220 -1.64 5.92 -4.67
CA GLY A 220 -1.45 4.52 -5.03
C GLY A 220 -1.23 4.31 -6.52
N GLY A 221 -0.33 3.40 -6.90
CA GLY A 221 -0.15 3.04 -8.31
C GLY A 221 0.90 1.95 -8.53
N TYR A 222 0.90 1.34 -9.71
CA TYR A 222 1.99 0.45 -10.12
C TYR A 222 3.31 1.21 -10.29
N THR A 223 4.42 0.47 -10.23
CA THR A 223 5.75 0.97 -10.61
C THR A 223 5.73 1.41 -12.07
N GLY A 224 6.28 2.58 -12.38
CA GLY A 224 6.34 3.11 -13.74
C GLY A 224 5.12 3.91 -14.22
N LEU A 225 4.03 4.03 -13.44
CA LEU A 225 2.87 4.88 -13.80
C LEU A 225 3.13 6.39 -13.66
N GLY A 226 4.33 6.80 -13.22
CA GLY A 226 4.66 8.20 -13.03
C GLY A 226 4.11 8.82 -11.74
N LYS A 227 3.97 8.04 -10.65
CA LYS A 227 3.50 8.55 -9.33
C LYS A 227 4.33 9.74 -8.84
N THR A 228 5.65 9.60 -8.82
CA THR A 228 6.58 10.65 -8.40
C THR A 228 6.44 11.90 -9.27
N THR A 229 6.36 11.72 -10.59
CA THR A 229 6.13 12.82 -11.54
C THR A 229 4.79 13.52 -11.28
N PHE A 230 3.72 12.77 -11.04
CA PHE A 230 2.41 13.33 -10.70
C PHE A 230 2.49 14.17 -9.42
N VAL A 231 3.16 13.68 -8.38
CA VAL A 231 3.31 14.41 -7.11
C VAL A 231 4.14 15.67 -7.28
N TYR A 232 5.21 15.65 -8.06
CA TYR A 232 6.00 16.86 -8.30
C TYR A 232 5.19 17.93 -9.04
N ASN A 233 4.42 17.53 -10.06
CA ASN A 233 3.53 18.46 -10.76
C ASN A 233 2.47 19.04 -9.81
N LEU A 234 1.91 18.21 -8.93
CA LEU A 234 0.95 18.61 -7.92
C LEU A 234 1.54 19.60 -6.92
N LEU A 235 2.75 19.35 -6.42
CA LEU A 235 3.45 20.25 -5.50
C LEU A 235 3.74 21.62 -6.11
N LEU A 236 4.21 21.63 -7.36
CA LEU A 236 4.48 22.88 -8.08
C LEU A 236 3.20 23.67 -8.34
N ASP A 237 2.10 22.98 -8.63
CA ASP A 237 0.79 23.60 -8.82
C ASP A 237 0.25 24.21 -7.52
N ILE A 238 0.38 23.49 -6.40
CA ILE A 238 0.03 23.99 -5.06
C ILE A 238 0.86 25.23 -4.71
N ALA A 239 2.18 25.19 -4.92
CA ALA A 239 3.05 26.33 -4.64
C ALA A 239 2.65 27.58 -5.44
N LYS A 240 2.33 27.40 -6.73
CA LYS A 240 1.85 28.49 -7.60
C LYS A 240 0.49 29.02 -7.13
N THR A 241 -0.47 28.14 -6.86
CA THR A 241 -1.84 28.51 -6.49
C THR A 241 -1.88 29.23 -5.14
N LYS A 242 -1.15 28.72 -4.14
CA LYS A 242 -1.07 29.32 -2.81
C LYS A 242 -0.46 30.73 -2.85
N HIS A 243 0.59 30.91 -3.64
CA HIS A 243 1.18 32.23 -3.85
C HIS A 243 0.22 33.19 -4.56
N GLN A 244 -0.58 32.71 -5.51
CA GLN A 244 -1.60 33.53 -6.19
C GLN A 244 -2.77 33.91 -5.27
N GLU A 245 -3.17 33.04 -4.34
CA GLU A 245 -4.30 33.30 -3.44
C GLU A 245 -3.95 34.26 -2.31
N ILE A 246 -2.78 34.09 -1.68
CA ILE A 246 -2.44 34.81 -0.44
C ILE A 246 -0.98 35.28 -0.37
N HIS A 247 -0.24 35.30 -1.50
CA HIS A 247 1.19 35.69 -1.55
C HIS A 247 2.10 34.88 -0.61
N HIS A 248 1.72 33.63 -0.33
CA HIS A 248 2.47 32.74 0.56
C HIS A 248 3.23 31.66 -0.23
N HIS A 249 4.49 31.42 0.12
CA HIS A 249 5.32 30.38 -0.47
C HIS A 249 5.43 29.18 0.49
N PRO A 250 4.61 28.12 0.30
CA PRO A 250 4.57 27.03 1.24
C PRO A 250 5.90 26.28 1.27
N HIS A 251 6.35 25.90 2.47
CA HIS A 251 7.55 25.09 2.64
C HIS A 251 7.23 23.61 2.39
N LEU A 252 7.82 23.07 1.33
CA LEU A 252 7.61 21.71 0.84
C LEU A 252 8.84 20.85 1.14
N LEU A 253 8.62 19.66 1.69
CA LEU A 253 9.68 18.70 2.01
C LEU A 253 9.39 17.35 1.36
N VAL A 254 10.34 16.84 0.57
CA VAL A 254 10.23 15.53 -0.09
C VAL A 254 11.28 14.56 0.45
N PHE A 255 10.85 13.46 1.02
CA PHE A 255 11.68 12.30 1.33
C PHE A 255 11.70 11.37 0.12
N SER A 256 12.81 11.33 -0.60
CA SER A 256 12.98 10.51 -1.80
C SER A 256 13.94 9.35 -1.52
N TYR A 257 13.38 8.15 -1.39
CA TYR A 257 14.10 6.91 -1.13
C TYR A 257 14.33 6.06 -2.37
N GLU A 258 13.57 6.29 -3.44
CA GLU A 258 13.68 5.49 -4.68
C GLU A 258 14.61 6.13 -5.71
N MET A 259 14.69 7.46 -5.73
CA MET A 259 15.33 8.20 -6.81
C MET A 259 16.47 9.09 -6.31
N THR A 260 17.49 9.28 -7.16
CA THR A 260 18.63 10.14 -6.84
C THR A 260 18.27 11.63 -6.99
N MET A 261 19.15 12.50 -6.49
CA MET A 261 19.00 13.95 -6.65
C MET A 261 18.95 14.38 -8.12
N GLU A 262 19.82 13.82 -8.95
CA GLU A 262 19.92 14.13 -10.38
C GLU A 262 18.65 13.68 -11.13
N GLU A 263 18.10 12.52 -10.76
CA GLU A 263 16.87 11.99 -11.32
C GLU A 263 15.64 12.84 -10.97
N ASN A 264 15.56 13.34 -9.74
CA ASN A 264 14.49 14.24 -9.31
C ASN A 264 14.60 15.61 -10.00
N LEU A 265 15.80 16.18 -10.02
CA LEU A 265 16.06 17.48 -10.62
C LEU A 265 15.78 17.49 -12.12
N SER A 266 16.26 16.48 -12.86
CA SER A 266 16.04 16.37 -14.31
C SER A 266 14.55 16.28 -14.67
N ARG A 267 13.73 15.61 -13.87
CA ARG A 267 12.26 15.55 -14.06
C ARG A 267 11.56 16.85 -13.76
N LEU A 268 11.95 17.56 -12.68
CA LEU A 268 11.42 18.89 -12.38
C LEU A 268 11.75 19.87 -13.50
N LEU A 269 13.00 19.84 -14.00
CA LEU A 269 13.44 20.66 -15.13
C LEU A 269 12.67 20.32 -16.40
N ALA A 270 12.49 19.03 -16.72
CA ALA A 270 11.70 18.61 -17.88
C ALA A 270 10.27 19.16 -17.81
N HIS A 271 9.64 19.10 -16.65
CA HIS A 271 8.30 19.66 -16.44
C HIS A 271 8.28 21.19 -16.60
N GLN A 272 9.20 21.91 -15.95
CA GLN A 272 9.18 23.37 -15.97
C GLN A 272 9.59 23.95 -17.33
N THR A 273 10.52 23.30 -18.04
CA THR A 273 11.02 23.77 -19.33
C THR A 273 10.22 23.25 -20.53
N GLN A 274 9.40 22.21 -20.33
CA GLN A 274 8.73 21.46 -21.40
C GLN A 274 9.73 20.91 -22.43
N ILE A 275 10.94 20.59 -21.97
CA ILE A 275 11.99 19.94 -22.78
C ILE A 275 11.96 18.44 -22.43
N PRO A 276 11.95 17.54 -23.43
CA PRO A 276 11.97 16.11 -23.17
C PRO A 276 13.15 15.69 -22.29
N LEU A 277 12.90 14.75 -21.37
CA LEU A 277 13.89 14.30 -20.40
C LEU A 277 15.17 13.78 -21.08
N ASP A 278 15.01 13.00 -22.16
CA ASP A 278 16.14 12.44 -22.92
C ASP A 278 17.07 13.54 -23.46
N VAL A 279 16.54 14.70 -23.84
CA VAL A 279 17.36 15.84 -24.29
C VAL A 279 18.11 16.49 -23.14
N ILE A 280 17.50 16.58 -21.96
CA ILE A 280 18.16 17.15 -20.77
C ILE A 280 19.33 16.23 -20.34
N LEU A 281 19.15 14.92 -20.47
CA LEU A 281 20.16 13.92 -20.13
C LEU A 281 21.27 13.81 -21.18
N ASP A 282 20.91 13.65 -22.46
CA ASP A 282 21.85 13.37 -23.55
C ASP A 282 22.44 14.65 -24.18
N LYS A 283 21.82 15.81 -23.92
CA LYS A 283 22.14 17.10 -24.55
C LYS A 283 22.12 17.09 -26.07
N ASN A 284 21.43 16.13 -26.68
CA ASN A 284 21.26 16.05 -28.13
C ASN A 284 20.09 16.96 -28.58
N LEU A 285 20.44 18.12 -29.12
CA LEU A 285 19.49 19.15 -29.56
C LEU A 285 19.13 19.04 -31.05
N GLU A 286 19.71 18.10 -31.80
CA GLU A 286 19.55 18.00 -33.26
C GLU A 286 18.24 17.30 -33.66
N ASP A 287 17.74 16.37 -32.83
CA ASP A 287 16.59 15.51 -33.13
C ASP A 287 15.22 16.12 -32.79
N LEU A 288 15.20 17.24 -32.07
CA LEU A 288 14.00 17.93 -31.61
C LEU A 288 14.11 19.40 -31.97
N ASN A 289 13.04 20.03 -32.44
CA ASN A 289 12.99 21.44 -32.90
C ASN A 289 13.24 22.50 -31.78
N VAL A 290 14.17 22.25 -30.86
CA VAL A 290 14.59 23.12 -29.76
C VAL A 290 15.99 23.61 -30.09
N THR A 291 16.08 24.88 -30.52
CA THR A 291 17.39 25.50 -30.76
C THR A 291 18.18 25.66 -29.45
N PRO A 292 19.53 25.66 -29.50
CA PRO A 292 20.36 25.90 -28.32
C PRO A 292 19.96 27.15 -27.53
N PHE A 293 19.60 28.22 -28.24
CA PHE A 293 19.07 29.44 -27.64
C PHE A 293 17.77 29.24 -26.85
N LYS A 294 16.79 28.50 -27.42
CA LYS A 294 15.53 28.18 -26.71
C LYS A 294 15.78 27.29 -25.50
N TYR A 295 16.73 26.37 -25.58
CA TYR A 295 17.13 25.53 -24.45
C TYR A 295 17.67 26.40 -23.30
N THR A 296 18.65 27.27 -23.57
CA THR A 296 19.27 28.13 -22.56
C THR A 296 18.28 29.09 -21.92
N GLU A 297 17.41 29.71 -22.72
CA GLU A 297 16.37 30.62 -22.23
C GLU A 297 15.39 29.91 -21.28
N ARG A 298 14.86 28.76 -21.69
CA ARG A 298 13.95 27.97 -20.85
C ARG A 298 14.61 27.50 -19.55
N MET A 299 15.88 27.11 -19.62
CA MET A 299 16.63 26.68 -18.44
C MET A 299 16.87 27.83 -17.45
N LYS A 300 17.14 29.04 -17.96
CA LYS A 300 17.28 30.25 -17.15
C LYS A 300 15.98 30.61 -16.44
N ILE A 301 14.85 30.56 -17.16
CA ILE A 301 13.51 30.77 -16.59
C ILE A 301 13.20 29.72 -15.52
N ALA A 302 13.51 28.44 -15.77
CA ALA A 302 13.31 27.37 -14.80
C ALA A 302 14.16 27.58 -13.53
N LYS A 303 15.41 28.01 -13.67
CA LYS A 303 16.29 28.31 -12.53
C LYS A 303 15.72 29.46 -11.67
N GLN A 304 15.24 30.52 -12.30
CA GLN A 304 14.57 31.62 -11.58
C GLN A 304 13.30 31.15 -10.89
N PHE A 305 12.50 30.34 -11.56
CA PHE A 305 11.27 29.78 -11.01
C PHE A 305 11.53 28.93 -9.76
N PHE A 306 12.52 28.03 -9.80
CA PHE A 306 12.86 27.20 -8.65
C PHE A 306 13.49 27.97 -7.48
N ALA A 307 14.17 29.08 -7.74
CA ALA A 307 14.67 29.96 -6.68
C ALA A 307 13.54 30.57 -5.84
N ASN A 308 12.34 30.70 -6.41
CA ASN A 308 11.16 31.27 -5.76
C ASN A 308 10.25 30.21 -5.12
N ILE A 309 10.68 28.95 -5.06
CA ILE A 309 9.91 27.87 -4.42
C ILE A 309 10.69 27.28 -3.27
N ASN A 310 10.03 27.19 -2.11
CA ASN A 310 10.57 26.60 -0.90
C ASN A 310 10.46 25.07 -0.93
N LEU A 311 11.03 24.41 -1.94
CA LEU A 311 11.04 22.95 -2.09
C LEU A 311 12.39 22.36 -1.68
N SER A 312 12.34 21.46 -0.70
CA SER A 312 13.52 20.78 -0.14
C SER A 312 13.42 19.26 -0.28
N PHE A 313 14.56 18.60 -0.40
CA PHE A 313 14.66 17.15 -0.57
C PHE A 313 15.53 16.52 0.52
N SER A 314 15.16 15.32 0.96
CA SER A 314 15.94 14.45 1.83
C SER A 314 16.13 13.09 1.15
N TYR A 315 17.38 12.63 1.04
CA TYR A 315 17.79 11.43 0.30
C TYR A 315 18.32 10.30 1.20
N ASP A 316 18.05 10.35 2.50
CA ASP A 316 18.72 9.51 3.49
C ASP A 316 18.15 8.07 3.52
N GLN A 317 18.71 7.19 2.69
CA GLN A 317 18.29 5.80 2.53
C GLN A 317 18.80 4.93 3.69
N GLY A 318 17.92 4.57 4.64
CA GLY A 318 18.24 3.61 5.70
C GLY A 318 17.71 3.93 7.10
N LYS A 319 17.07 5.08 7.28
CA LYS A 319 16.59 5.53 8.60
C LYS A 319 15.15 5.07 8.88
N LYS A 320 14.88 4.73 10.14
CA LYS A 320 13.54 4.36 10.65
C LYS A 320 12.57 5.53 10.53
N ILE A 321 11.27 5.24 10.55
CA ILE A 321 10.22 6.27 10.54
C ILE A 321 10.40 7.31 11.65
N ASP A 322 10.89 6.90 12.83
CA ASP A 322 11.03 7.80 13.96
C ASP A 322 12.01 8.96 13.68
N TYR A 323 13.04 8.70 12.86
CA TYR A 323 13.96 9.73 12.37
C TYR A 323 13.28 10.70 11.39
N VAL A 324 12.40 10.19 10.51
CA VAL A 324 11.63 11.05 9.60
C VAL A 324 10.79 12.00 10.44
N ILE A 325 10.11 11.48 11.46
CA ILE A 325 9.31 12.28 12.39
C ILE A 325 10.20 13.34 13.09
N ASP A 326 11.37 12.96 13.62
CA ASP A 326 12.30 13.91 14.26
C ASP A 326 12.76 15.02 13.31
N LEU A 327 13.13 14.65 12.09
CA LEU A 327 13.58 15.62 11.09
C LEU A 327 12.45 16.58 10.73
N VAL A 328 11.22 16.08 10.62
CA VAL A 328 10.03 16.88 10.36
C VAL A 328 9.78 17.85 11.50
N TYR A 329 9.83 17.43 12.76
CA TYR A 329 9.70 18.35 13.89
C TYR A 329 10.74 19.46 13.84
N ARG A 330 12.01 19.11 13.61
CA ARG A 330 13.10 20.09 13.52
C ARG A 330 12.86 21.08 12.39
N LEU A 331 12.57 20.59 11.19
CA LEU A 331 12.36 21.44 10.02
C LEU A 331 11.07 22.25 10.11
N HIS A 332 10.04 21.74 10.78
CA HIS A 332 8.81 22.51 11.05
C HIS A 332 9.09 23.67 12.01
N LEU A 333 9.90 23.46 13.06
CA LEU A 333 10.32 24.53 13.96
C LEU A 333 11.22 25.57 13.27
N GLU A 334 12.17 25.13 12.43
CA GLU A 334 13.13 26.01 11.77
C GLU A 334 12.56 26.73 10.55
N LYS A 335 11.75 26.03 9.74
CA LYS A 335 11.34 26.46 8.39
C LYS A 335 9.82 26.43 8.18
N GLN A 336 9.02 26.10 9.20
CA GLN A 336 7.55 25.99 9.08
C GLN A 336 7.11 25.12 7.91
N VAL A 337 7.68 23.91 7.80
CA VAL A 337 7.27 22.93 6.77
C VAL A 337 5.76 22.68 6.84
N GLU A 338 5.11 22.79 5.69
CA GLU A 338 3.65 22.76 5.54
C GLU A 338 3.15 21.51 4.82
N ILE A 339 3.92 21.02 3.85
CA ILE A 339 3.60 19.83 3.06
C ILE A 339 4.80 18.90 3.05
N ILE A 340 4.54 17.62 3.32
CA ILE A 340 5.54 16.56 3.35
C ILE A 340 5.17 15.49 2.35
N VAL A 341 6.15 15.02 1.58
CA VAL A 341 6.01 13.90 0.67
C VAL A 341 6.93 12.77 1.10
N ILE A 342 6.42 11.55 1.14
CA ILE A 342 7.19 10.33 1.42
C ILE A 342 7.13 9.41 0.19
N ASP A 343 8.22 9.38 -0.59
CA ASP A 343 8.36 8.57 -1.80
C ASP A 343 9.45 7.49 -1.66
N HIS A 344 9.12 6.22 -1.45
CA HIS A 344 7.84 5.64 -1.08
C HIS A 344 7.98 4.97 0.29
N LEU A 345 6.87 4.56 0.88
CA LEU A 345 6.84 3.88 2.18
C LEU A 345 7.53 2.50 2.08
N GLN A 346 8.86 2.46 2.14
CA GLN A 346 9.66 1.24 2.20
C GLN A 346 9.77 0.79 3.66
N ILE A 347 9.13 -0.33 3.97
CA ILE A 347 9.40 -1.07 5.20
C ILE A 347 10.86 -1.52 5.14
N THR A 348 11.69 -1.05 6.09
CA THR A 348 13.00 -1.65 6.34
C THR A 348 12.77 -3.13 6.64
N LYS A 349 13.38 -4.00 5.83
CA LYS A 349 13.24 -5.46 5.96
C LYS A 349 13.80 -5.91 7.31
N SER A 350 12.99 -5.88 8.36
CA SER A 350 13.22 -6.69 9.53
C SER A 350 12.85 -8.14 9.19
N SER A 351 13.63 -9.07 9.72
CA SER A 351 13.67 -10.47 9.33
C SER A 351 12.30 -11.19 9.30
N ASN A 352 11.93 -11.68 8.11
CA ASN A 352 11.15 -12.90 7.85
C ASN A 352 9.75 -13.08 8.49
N HIS A 353 8.81 -12.11 8.45
CA HIS A 353 7.37 -12.41 8.58
C HIS A 353 6.48 -11.33 7.89
N LEU A 354 5.69 -11.71 6.86
CA LEU A 354 4.79 -10.80 6.10
C LEU A 354 3.65 -10.18 6.94
N GLU A 355 3.29 -10.78 8.07
CA GLU A 355 2.31 -10.21 9.01
C GLU A 355 2.90 -9.01 9.78
N ASN A 356 4.19 -9.05 10.10
CA ASN A 356 4.89 -7.92 10.72
C ASN A 356 4.95 -6.71 9.77
N ASP A 357 5.05 -6.93 8.46
CA ASP A 357 5.10 -5.84 7.47
C ASP A 357 3.80 -5.03 7.44
N ARG A 358 2.63 -5.68 7.57
CA ARG A 358 1.34 -4.96 7.59
C ARG A 358 1.16 -4.19 8.90
N LEU A 359 1.43 -4.84 10.02
CA LEU A 359 1.36 -4.19 11.34
C LEU A 359 2.33 -3.00 11.43
N ALA A 360 3.52 -3.11 10.83
CA ALA A 360 4.48 -2.02 10.77
C ALA A 360 3.97 -0.83 9.93
N ILE A 361 3.32 -1.07 8.79
CA ILE A 361 2.69 0.00 8.00
C ILE A 361 1.57 0.66 8.82
N ASP A 362 0.74 -0.13 9.51
CA ASP A 362 -0.37 0.40 10.30
C ASP A 362 0.14 1.30 11.43
N GLU A 363 1.19 0.88 12.13
CA GLU A 363 1.87 1.69 13.16
C GLU A 363 2.46 2.98 12.57
N ILE A 364 3.17 2.88 11.44
CA ILE A 364 3.74 4.05 10.74
C ILE A 364 2.64 5.03 10.34
N MET A 365 1.55 4.55 9.74
CA MET A 365 0.44 5.40 9.30
C MET A 365 -0.24 6.09 10.48
N THR A 366 -0.35 5.41 11.62
CA THR A 366 -0.91 5.97 12.85
C THR A 366 -0.02 7.09 13.39
N LYS A 367 1.31 6.85 13.48
CA LYS A 367 2.30 7.86 13.89
C LYS A 367 2.29 9.07 12.96
N LEU A 368 2.22 8.85 11.64
CA LEU A 368 2.14 9.93 10.65
C LEU A 368 0.83 10.71 10.76
N LYS A 369 -0.30 10.05 11.09
CA LYS A 369 -1.60 10.72 11.24
C LYS A 369 -1.59 11.64 12.45
N GLN A 370 -1.04 11.16 13.56
CA GLN A 370 -0.82 11.98 14.74
C GLN A 370 0.07 13.18 14.43
N LEU A 371 1.20 12.96 13.73
CA LEU A 371 2.11 14.03 13.31
C LEU A 371 1.42 15.08 12.43
N ALA A 372 0.61 14.66 11.46
CA ALA A 372 -0.11 15.55 10.56
C ALA A 372 -1.06 16.47 11.35
N MET A 373 -1.84 15.90 12.28
CA MET A 373 -2.78 16.63 13.12
C MET A 373 -2.08 17.56 14.11
N GLU A 374 -1.01 17.09 14.74
CA GLU A 374 -0.27 17.84 15.77
C GLU A 374 0.44 19.06 15.19
N LEU A 375 1.13 18.88 14.06
CA LEU A 375 1.85 19.97 13.39
C LEU A 375 0.96 20.78 12.42
N ASN A 376 -0.29 20.37 12.24
CA ASN A 376 -1.23 20.94 11.28
C ASN A 376 -0.64 21.07 9.86
N ILE A 377 -0.07 19.97 9.37
CA ILE A 377 0.60 19.86 8.06
C ILE A 377 -0.12 18.86 7.16
N VAL A 378 0.16 18.91 5.86
CA VAL A 378 -0.32 17.90 4.90
C VAL A 378 0.77 16.87 4.66
N ILE A 379 0.43 15.58 4.75
CA ILE A 379 1.37 14.49 4.45
C ILE A 379 0.86 13.72 3.23
N ILE A 380 1.68 13.68 2.17
CA ILE A 380 1.44 12.93 0.95
C ILE A 380 2.32 11.68 0.95
N ILE A 381 1.71 10.50 0.82
CA ILE A 381 2.40 9.23 0.88
C ILE A 381 2.28 8.54 -0.47
N LEU A 382 3.40 8.16 -1.08
CA LEU A 382 3.38 7.32 -2.27
C LEU A 382 3.42 5.85 -1.85
N SER A 383 2.43 5.10 -2.33
CA SER A 383 2.30 3.67 -2.07
C SER A 383 2.25 2.87 -3.38
N GLN A 384 2.97 1.75 -3.39
CA GLN A 384 2.98 0.84 -4.53
C GLN A 384 1.87 -0.20 -4.40
N PHE A 385 1.21 -0.52 -5.52
CA PHE A 385 0.27 -1.64 -5.55
C PHE A 385 0.97 -2.98 -5.31
N SER A 386 0.26 -3.89 -4.64
CA SER A 386 0.74 -5.25 -4.45
C SER A 386 0.94 -5.95 -5.81
N ARG A 387 1.96 -6.79 -5.92
CA ARG A 387 2.21 -7.52 -7.19
C ARG A 387 1.08 -8.49 -7.54
N ASP A 388 0.28 -8.90 -6.56
CA ASP A 388 -0.85 -9.83 -6.71
C ASP A 388 -2.07 -9.14 -7.33
N THR A 389 -2.14 -7.81 -7.28
CA THR A 389 -3.27 -7.03 -7.81
C THR A 389 -3.07 -6.57 -9.26
N TYR A 390 -1.83 -6.64 -9.80
CA TYR A 390 -1.50 -6.27 -11.19
C TYR A 390 -2.37 -6.98 -12.24
N SER A 391 -2.60 -8.28 -12.09
CA SER A 391 -3.44 -9.04 -13.03
C SER A 391 -4.95 -8.82 -12.84
N HIS A 392 -5.37 -8.29 -11.68
CA HIS A 392 -6.77 -8.10 -11.34
C HIS A 392 -7.34 -6.79 -11.88
N TYR A 393 -6.49 -5.76 -12.02
CA TYR A 393 -6.90 -4.42 -12.44
C TYR A 393 -6.36 -3.96 -13.80
N GLN A 394 -5.82 -4.85 -14.65
CA GLN A 394 -5.52 -4.49 -16.04
C GLN A 394 -6.80 -4.06 -16.77
N GLY A 395 -6.90 -2.75 -17.09
CA GLY A 395 -8.08 -2.15 -17.74
C GLY A 395 -9.30 -1.93 -16.82
N LYS A 396 -9.13 -2.01 -15.49
CA LYS A 396 -10.18 -1.73 -14.50
C LYS A 396 -9.68 -0.72 -13.46
N SER A 397 -10.60 0.06 -12.89
CA SER A 397 -10.28 0.95 -11.79
C SER A 397 -9.79 0.16 -10.57
N PRO A 398 -8.60 0.46 -10.03
CA PRO A 398 -8.07 -0.22 -8.85
C PRO A 398 -8.85 0.14 -7.59
N GLU A 399 -9.05 -0.84 -6.71
CA GLU A 399 -9.68 -0.65 -5.40
C GLU A 399 -8.61 -0.43 -4.32
N ILE A 400 -9.01 0.10 -3.15
CA ILE A 400 -8.10 0.39 -2.02
C ILE A 400 -7.32 -0.86 -1.57
N THR A 401 -7.94 -2.05 -1.69
CA THR A 401 -7.31 -3.35 -1.42
C THR A 401 -6.08 -3.64 -2.30
N ALA A 402 -5.89 -2.88 -3.39
CA ALA A 402 -4.72 -2.99 -4.25
C ALA A 402 -3.44 -2.44 -3.59
N LEU A 403 -3.55 -1.57 -2.59
CA LEU A 403 -2.43 -0.96 -1.88
C LEU A 403 -1.71 -1.99 -1.00
N LYS A 404 -0.38 -1.89 -0.95
CA LYS A 404 0.42 -2.75 -0.06
C LYS A 404 0.25 -2.24 1.38
N GLY A 405 -0.23 -3.10 2.29
CA GLY A 405 -0.56 -2.69 3.66
C GLY A 405 -1.88 -1.92 3.75
N SER A 406 -2.89 -2.30 2.96
CA SER A 406 -4.13 -1.53 2.77
C SER A 406 -4.90 -1.22 4.05
N GLY A 407 -4.78 -2.01 5.13
CA GLY A 407 -5.54 -1.80 6.37
C GLY A 407 -5.30 -0.42 7.01
N GLY A 408 -4.09 -0.14 7.47
CA GLY A 408 -3.75 1.12 8.13
C GLY A 408 -3.71 2.31 7.18
N ILE A 409 -3.48 2.07 5.88
CA ILE A 409 -3.57 3.13 4.86
C ILE A 409 -5.04 3.55 4.68
N GLU A 410 -5.96 2.59 4.59
CA GLU A 410 -7.40 2.84 4.42
C GLU A 410 -7.99 3.55 5.64
N THR A 411 -7.58 3.17 6.86
CA THR A 411 -8.13 3.77 8.08
C THR A 411 -7.57 5.17 8.40
N ASN A 412 -6.30 5.44 8.07
CA ASN A 412 -5.63 6.67 8.49
C ASN A 412 -5.49 7.73 7.39
N SER A 413 -5.65 7.36 6.11
CA SER A 413 -5.63 8.34 5.00
C SER A 413 -6.99 9.03 4.88
N ASP A 414 -7.00 10.36 4.84
CA ASP A 414 -8.23 11.13 4.61
C ASP A 414 -8.62 11.09 3.12
N ILE A 415 -7.63 11.03 2.22
CA ILE A 415 -7.84 10.95 0.77
C ILE A 415 -6.94 9.85 0.20
N VAL A 416 -7.52 8.97 -0.62
CA VAL A 416 -6.77 7.93 -1.36
C VAL A 416 -6.96 8.14 -2.86
N LEU A 417 -5.88 8.52 -3.54
CA LEU A 417 -5.84 8.71 -5.00
C LEU A 417 -5.20 7.50 -5.66
N MET A 418 -5.88 6.90 -6.62
CA MET A 418 -5.42 5.68 -7.28
C MET A 418 -5.11 5.94 -8.75
N MET A 419 -3.85 5.79 -9.11
CA MET A 419 -3.37 5.95 -10.48
C MET A 419 -3.50 4.63 -11.25
N SER A 420 -4.05 4.71 -12.46
CA SER A 420 -4.14 3.60 -13.39
C SER A 420 -3.95 4.08 -14.83
N GLU A 421 -3.45 3.20 -15.70
CA GLU A 421 -3.41 3.47 -17.14
C GLU A 421 -4.83 3.49 -17.69
N PHE A 422 -5.29 4.66 -18.12
CA PHE A 422 -6.52 4.76 -18.90
C PHE A 422 -6.22 4.30 -20.33
N GLN A 423 -6.60 3.07 -20.67
CA GLN A 423 -6.73 2.68 -22.08
C GLN A 423 -8.13 3.09 -22.55
N PRO A 424 -8.29 4.13 -23.38
CA PRO A 424 -9.58 4.41 -23.96
C PRO A 424 -10.03 3.19 -24.74
N LYS A 425 -11.23 2.67 -24.45
CA LYS A 425 -11.95 1.83 -25.40
C LYS A 425 -12.26 2.75 -26.58
N LEU A 426 -11.36 2.80 -27.55
CA LEU A 426 -11.63 3.42 -28.84
C LEU A 426 -12.75 2.59 -29.48
N SER A 427 -14.00 3.04 -29.31
CA SER A 427 -15.10 2.68 -30.19
C SER A 427 -14.66 3.05 -31.60
N LYS A 428 -14.92 2.17 -32.56
CA LYS A 428 -14.37 2.28 -33.92
C LYS A 428 -14.90 3.48 -34.74
N ASP A 429 -15.78 4.32 -34.20
CA ASP A 429 -16.52 5.30 -35.00
C ASP A 429 -16.65 6.70 -34.39
N GLN A 430 -15.83 7.12 -33.42
CA GLN A 430 -15.85 8.52 -32.98
C GLN A 430 -14.46 9.13 -32.83
N ASP A 431 -14.38 10.36 -33.34
CA ASP A 431 -13.19 11.15 -33.61
C ASP A 431 -12.21 11.33 -32.45
N LYS A 432 -10.99 11.67 -32.87
CA LYS A 432 -9.76 11.99 -32.13
C LYS A 432 -9.96 12.50 -30.70
N PRO A 433 -9.04 12.19 -29.77
CA PRO A 433 -9.03 12.80 -28.45
C PRO A 433 -8.96 14.33 -28.60
N LEU A 434 -9.89 15.03 -27.94
CA LEU A 434 -9.90 16.48 -27.80
C LEU A 434 -8.57 16.93 -27.19
N ASN A 435 -7.71 17.52 -28.01
CA ASN A 435 -6.48 18.14 -27.56
C ASN A 435 -6.82 19.57 -27.10
N ILE A 436 -7.17 19.73 -25.82
CA ILE A 436 -7.69 21.00 -25.24
C ILE A 436 -6.59 22.09 -25.08
N TYR A 437 -5.33 21.85 -25.43
CA TYR A 437 -4.23 22.78 -25.13
C TYR A 437 -3.61 23.56 -26.29
N ASN A 438 -4.23 23.63 -27.47
CA ASN A 438 -3.68 24.41 -28.60
C ASN A 438 -4.68 25.44 -29.19
N GLN A 439 -5.32 26.26 -28.35
CA GLN A 439 -6.16 27.38 -28.86
C GLN A 439 -5.53 28.79 -28.78
N ASN A 440 -4.39 28.99 -28.12
CA ASN A 440 -3.86 30.35 -27.91
C ASN A 440 -2.57 30.72 -28.66
N CYS A 441 -2.13 29.96 -29.68
CA CYS A 441 -0.92 30.33 -30.44
C CYS A 441 -1.18 30.90 -31.84
N ASN A 442 -2.43 30.99 -32.29
CA ASN A 442 -2.75 31.41 -33.67
C ASN A 442 -3.16 32.89 -33.83
N GLN A 443 -2.98 33.72 -32.80
CA GLN A 443 -3.48 35.11 -32.82
C GLN A 443 -2.38 36.18 -32.92
N LEU A 444 -1.15 35.83 -33.30
CA LEU A 444 -0.03 36.79 -33.36
C LEU A 444 0.76 36.83 -34.68
N TYR A 445 0.28 36.24 -35.77
CA TYR A 445 0.97 36.39 -37.06
C TYR A 445 -0.03 36.52 -38.22
N LEU A 446 -0.58 37.72 -38.36
CA LEU A 446 -1.03 38.24 -39.64
C LEU A 446 -0.18 39.49 -39.90
N GLU A 447 0.78 39.37 -40.82
CA GLU A 447 1.13 40.40 -41.80
C GLU A 447 2.29 39.94 -42.70
N SER A 448 2.12 40.21 -44.00
CA SER A 448 3.11 40.23 -45.10
C SER A 448 3.45 38.94 -45.89
N ASN A 449 2.74 38.85 -47.02
CA ASN A 449 3.24 38.79 -48.41
C ASN A 449 3.96 37.54 -48.98
N ASP A 450 3.22 36.86 -49.86
CA ASP A 450 3.53 36.50 -51.27
C ASP A 450 4.77 35.68 -51.65
N ASN A 451 5.54 35.13 -50.71
CA ASN A 451 6.67 34.25 -51.02
C ASN A 451 6.49 32.76 -50.61
N GLU A 452 5.28 32.35 -50.20
CA GLU A 452 5.06 31.00 -49.67
C GLU A 452 4.82 29.91 -50.74
N ASN A 453 4.29 30.24 -51.93
CA ASN A 453 3.97 29.20 -52.91
C ASN A 453 5.21 28.51 -53.50
N GLN A 454 6.37 29.19 -53.57
CA GLN A 454 7.62 28.55 -54.01
C GLN A 454 8.34 27.79 -52.88
N LYS A 455 8.21 28.25 -51.62
CA LYS A 455 8.82 27.57 -50.45
C LYS A 455 8.05 26.33 -49.98
N ILE A 456 6.75 26.25 -50.24
CA ILE A 456 5.93 25.06 -49.96
C ILE A 456 6.35 23.89 -50.88
N ILE A 457 6.73 24.16 -52.13
CA ILE A 457 7.16 23.14 -53.09
C ILE A 457 8.50 22.50 -52.67
N GLU A 458 9.42 23.28 -52.09
CA GLU A 458 10.72 22.76 -51.61
C GLU A 458 10.63 21.95 -50.30
N LYS A 459 9.62 22.20 -49.46
CA LYS A 459 9.39 21.46 -48.20
C LYS A 459 8.76 20.07 -48.39
N ILE A 460 8.28 19.71 -49.58
CA ILE A 460 7.59 18.43 -49.85
C ILE A 460 8.58 17.34 -50.33
N LYS A 461 9.71 17.14 -49.64
CA LYS A 461 10.67 16.05 -49.98
C LYS A 461 10.49 14.73 -49.22
N LYS A 462 9.47 14.60 -48.34
CA LYS A 462 9.04 13.31 -47.78
C LYS A 462 7.52 13.21 -47.74
N ILE A 463 6.94 12.79 -48.85
CA ILE A 463 5.49 12.54 -48.95
C ILE A 463 5.17 11.21 -48.24
N ASP A 464 4.29 11.23 -47.25
CA ASP A 464 3.86 10.04 -46.51
C ASP A 464 3.01 9.12 -47.40
N LYS A 465 3.34 7.81 -47.44
CA LYS A 465 2.68 6.76 -48.24
C LYS A 465 1.17 6.74 -48.04
N LYS A 466 0.68 7.06 -46.84
CA LYS A 466 -0.77 7.14 -46.55
C LYS A 466 -1.45 8.33 -47.25
N MET A 467 -0.77 9.47 -47.30
CA MET A 467 -1.28 10.67 -47.95
C MET A 467 -1.38 10.49 -49.47
N VAL A 468 -0.44 9.75 -50.07
CA VAL A 468 -0.46 9.40 -51.50
C VAL A 468 -1.69 8.54 -51.84
N PHE A 469 -1.98 7.50 -51.04
CA PHE A 469 -3.18 6.69 -51.27
C PHE A 469 -4.47 7.49 -51.09
N TYR A 470 -4.49 8.42 -50.13
CA TYR A 470 -5.64 9.30 -49.89
C TYR A 470 -5.89 10.24 -51.07
N LEU A 471 -4.85 10.98 -51.50
CA LEU A 471 -4.94 11.90 -52.64
C LEU A 471 -5.32 11.19 -53.94
N VAL A 472 -4.72 10.01 -54.20
CA VAL A 472 -5.14 9.20 -55.34
C VAL A 472 -6.61 8.81 -55.20
N SER A 473 -7.07 8.31 -54.05
CA SER A 473 -8.48 7.89 -53.88
C SER A 473 -9.50 9.03 -54.03
N GLN A 474 -9.16 10.26 -53.64
CA GLN A 474 -10.04 11.42 -53.70
C GLN A 474 -10.13 12.03 -55.10
N PHE A 475 -9.01 12.05 -55.84
CA PHE A 475 -8.94 12.72 -57.15
C PHE A 475 -9.00 11.76 -58.35
N ASN A 476 -9.00 10.43 -58.15
CA ASN A 476 -9.05 9.45 -59.26
C ASN A 476 -10.34 9.53 -60.10
N GLN A 477 -11.39 10.16 -59.59
CA GLN A 477 -12.66 10.34 -60.29
C GLN A 477 -12.67 11.60 -61.19
N THR A 478 -11.79 12.57 -60.92
CA THR A 478 -11.78 13.88 -61.60
C THR A 478 -10.51 14.11 -62.43
N LEU A 479 -9.40 13.45 -62.11
CA LEU A 479 -8.12 13.56 -62.81
C LEU A 479 -7.53 12.18 -63.12
N ASN A 480 -6.79 12.07 -64.22
CA ASN A 480 -6.14 10.81 -64.58
C ASN A 480 -4.98 10.48 -63.61
N LEU A 481 -4.77 9.18 -63.34
CA LEU A 481 -3.76 8.71 -62.39
C LEU A 481 -2.33 9.18 -62.74
N SER A 482 -2.02 9.38 -64.03
CA SER A 482 -0.75 10.00 -64.45
C SER A 482 -0.62 11.41 -63.88
N ALA A 483 -1.59 12.26 -64.14
CA ALA A 483 -1.59 13.67 -63.80
C ALA A 483 -1.41 13.81 -62.28
N ILE A 484 -2.19 13.08 -61.49
CA ILE A 484 -2.10 13.08 -60.02
C ILE A 484 -0.69 12.70 -59.55
N LEU A 485 -0.11 11.63 -60.10
CA LEU A 485 1.22 11.15 -59.71
C LEU A 485 2.35 12.08 -60.20
N THR A 486 2.18 12.73 -61.35
CA THR A 486 3.12 13.72 -61.89
C THR A 486 3.13 14.98 -61.04
N THR A 487 1.95 15.48 -60.63
CA THR A 487 1.82 16.67 -59.76
C THR A 487 2.43 16.44 -58.38
N ILE A 488 2.32 15.21 -57.85
CA ILE A 488 2.86 14.83 -56.53
C ILE A 488 4.31 14.27 -56.66
N GLN A 489 4.91 14.30 -57.87
CA GLN A 489 6.28 13.84 -58.15
C GLN A 489 6.60 12.38 -57.75
N ILE A 490 5.65 11.45 -57.92
CA ILE A 490 5.83 10.01 -57.62
C ILE A 490 5.81 9.16 -58.89
N LYS A 491 6.81 8.30 -59.06
CA LYS A 491 6.86 7.34 -60.17
C LYS A 491 5.74 6.28 -60.04
N ARG A 492 5.07 5.96 -61.15
CA ARG A 492 4.01 4.93 -61.22
C ARG A 492 4.46 3.57 -60.64
N SER A 493 5.69 3.15 -60.90
CA SER A 493 6.25 1.89 -60.38
C SER A 493 6.28 1.84 -58.85
N THR A 494 6.56 2.97 -58.19
CA THR A 494 6.56 3.09 -56.72
C THR A 494 5.15 2.92 -56.15
N TYR A 495 4.12 3.49 -56.80
CA TYR A 495 2.72 3.36 -56.39
C TYR A 495 2.20 1.91 -56.49
N TYR A 496 2.46 1.22 -57.60
CA TYR A 496 2.06 -0.18 -57.77
C TYR A 496 2.81 -1.14 -56.84
N TYR A 497 4.10 -0.88 -56.57
CA TYR A 497 4.84 -1.61 -55.54
C TYR A 497 4.17 -1.45 -54.16
N TRP A 498 3.77 -0.23 -53.82
CA TRP A 498 3.07 0.07 -52.57
C TRP A 498 1.70 -0.62 -52.46
N LEU A 499 0.95 -0.74 -53.54
CA LEU A 499 -0.31 -1.50 -53.61
C LEU A 499 -0.08 -2.99 -53.32
N LYS A 500 0.90 -3.61 -53.99
CA LYS A 500 1.23 -5.02 -53.80
C LYS A 500 1.68 -5.35 -52.37
N VAL A 501 2.39 -4.42 -51.72
CA VAL A 501 2.75 -4.55 -50.29
C VAL A 501 1.51 -4.46 -49.38
N LYS A 502 0.54 -3.60 -49.71
CA LYS A 502 -0.71 -3.43 -48.95
C LYS A 502 -1.60 -4.68 -49.03
N GLU A 503 -1.71 -5.29 -50.19
CA GLU A 503 -2.46 -6.55 -50.39
C GLU A 503 -1.84 -7.70 -49.58
N LYS A 504 -0.53 -7.89 -49.64
CA LYS A 504 0.18 -8.89 -48.81
C LYS A 504 0.05 -8.64 -47.30
N GLN A 505 -0.08 -7.38 -46.87
CA GLN A 505 -0.35 -7.05 -45.47
C GLN A 505 -1.77 -7.47 -45.07
N LYS A 506 -2.76 -7.22 -45.94
CA LYS A 506 -4.16 -7.61 -45.73
C LYS A 506 -4.33 -9.13 -45.59
N GLU A 507 -3.71 -9.92 -46.46
CA GLU A 507 -3.74 -11.39 -46.37
C GLU A 507 -3.13 -11.92 -45.06
N LYS A 508 -2.03 -11.30 -44.60
CA LYS A 508 -1.39 -11.65 -43.32
C LYS A 508 -2.29 -11.34 -42.13
N GLU A 509 -3.01 -10.22 -42.18
CA GLU A 509 -3.96 -9.81 -41.13
C GLU A 509 -5.17 -10.74 -41.07
N GLU A 510 -5.74 -11.12 -42.21
CA GLU A 510 -6.86 -12.07 -42.30
C GLU A 510 -6.47 -13.45 -41.76
N LYS A 511 -5.30 -13.96 -42.15
CA LYS A 511 -4.77 -15.23 -41.60
C LYS A 511 -4.55 -15.15 -40.09
N TYR A 512 -4.02 -14.04 -39.59
CA TYR A 512 -3.84 -13.83 -38.15
C TYR A 512 -5.17 -13.84 -37.39
N LEU A 513 -6.21 -13.19 -37.95
CA LEU A 513 -7.54 -13.13 -37.35
C LEU A 513 -8.22 -14.50 -37.30
N LEU A 514 -8.06 -15.33 -38.35
CA LEU A 514 -8.57 -16.71 -38.37
C LEU A 514 -7.89 -17.58 -37.30
N GLN A 515 -6.56 -17.50 -37.19
CA GLN A 515 -5.79 -18.21 -36.17
C GLN A 515 -6.23 -17.81 -34.75
N GLN A 516 -6.51 -16.52 -34.54
CA GLN A 516 -7.03 -15.98 -33.28
C GLN A 516 -8.41 -16.55 -32.93
N LYS A 517 -9.34 -16.62 -33.87
CA LYS A 517 -10.67 -17.21 -33.65
C LYS A 517 -10.58 -18.69 -33.26
N ARG A 518 -9.79 -19.47 -33.98
CA ARG A 518 -9.57 -20.91 -33.71
C ARG A 518 -8.93 -21.16 -32.33
N ILE A 519 -7.92 -20.38 -31.95
CA ILE A 519 -7.28 -20.48 -30.63
C ILE A 519 -8.28 -20.12 -29.51
N LYS A 520 -9.12 -19.09 -29.70
CA LYS A 520 -10.18 -18.74 -28.74
C LYS A 520 -11.17 -19.88 -28.54
N ALA A 521 -11.62 -20.51 -29.63
CA ALA A 521 -12.54 -21.65 -29.57
C ALA A 521 -11.97 -22.84 -28.79
N LEU A 522 -10.71 -23.21 -29.06
CA LEU A 522 -10.02 -24.27 -28.32
C LEU A 522 -9.88 -23.93 -26.82
N CYS A 523 -9.46 -22.70 -26.50
CA CYS A 523 -9.33 -22.27 -25.11
C CYS A 523 -10.68 -22.31 -24.38
N PHE A 524 -11.76 -21.88 -25.03
CA PHE A 524 -13.12 -21.93 -24.48
C PHE A 524 -13.59 -23.37 -24.25
N HIS A 525 -13.42 -24.25 -25.25
CA HIS A 525 -13.80 -25.67 -25.17
C HIS A 525 -13.14 -26.38 -23.98
N TYR A 526 -11.87 -26.09 -23.71
CA TYR A 526 -11.12 -26.66 -22.58
C TYR A 526 -11.17 -25.79 -21.30
N GLN A 527 -12.17 -24.91 -21.18
CA GLN A 527 -12.44 -24.07 -20.00
C GLN A 527 -11.24 -23.24 -19.53
N TYR A 528 -10.32 -22.92 -20.46
CA TYR A 528 -9.08 -22.18 -20.21
C TYR A 528 -8.08 -22.88 -19.27
N PHE A 529 -8.20 -24.20 -19.06
CA PHE A 529 -7.25 -24.95 -18.25
C PHE A 529 -5.92 -25.21 -18.95
N TYR A 530 -5.88 -25.15 -20.28
CA TYR A 530 -4.68 -25.46 -21.04
C TYR A 530 -3.89 -24.18 -21.38
N GLY A 531 -2.59 -24.19 -21.08
CA GLY A 531 -1.68 -23.12 -21.49
C GLY A 531 -1.27 -23.22 -22.95
N HIS A 532 -0.60 -22.18 -23.45
CA HIS A 532 -0.24 -22.01 -24.86
C HIS A 532 0.49 -23.22 -25.47
N ARG A 533 1.30 -23.95 -24.70
CA ARG A 533 1.99 -25.17 -25.19
C ARG A 533 0.98 -26.26 -25.58
N LYS A 534 0.04 -26.61 -24.69
CA LYS A 534 -1.01 -27.60 -24.96
C LYS A 534 -1.96 -27.14 -26.07
N ILE A 535 -2.31 -25.85 -26.08
CA ILE A 535 -3.17 -25.27 -27.12
C ILE A 535 -2.49 -25.31 -28.50
N THR A 536 -1.17 -25.14 -28.57
CA THR A 536 -0.41 -25.26 -29.83
C THR A 536 -0.55 -26.67 -30.41
N ASP A 537 -0.35 -27.69 -29.59
CA ASP A 537 -0.37 -29.08 -30.05
C ASP A 537 -1.80 -29.51 -30.43
N LEU A 538 -2.80 -29.06 -29.68
CA LEU A 538 -4.22 -29.25 -30.03
C LEU A 538 -4.59 -28.54 -31.33
N TYR A 539 -4.10 -27.31 -31.53
CA TYR A 539 -4.34 -26.55 -32.75
C TYR A 539 -3.80 -27.28 -33.97
N GLN A 540 -2.56 -27.76 -33.90
CA GLN A 540 -1.92 -28.49 -35.00
C GLN A 540 -2.67 -29.80 -35.30
N LYS A 541 -3.07 -30.56 -34.28
CA LYS A 541 -3.85 -31.80 -34.46
C LYS A 541 -5.26 -31.56 -35.01
N THR A 542 -5.91 -30.46 -34.65
CA THR A 542 -7.31 -30.22 -35.01
C THR A 542 -7.46 -29.57 -36.39
N PHE A 543 -6.53 -28.68 -36.76
CA PHE A 543 -6.65 -27.86 -37.97
C PHE A 543 -5.61 -28.19 -39.05
N ASN A 544 -4.71 -29.14 -38.83
CA ASN A 544 -3.60 -29.50 -39.73
C ASN A 544 -2.80 -28.29 -40.24
N GLU A 545 -2.70 -27.24 -39.43
CA GLU A 545 -1.99 -26.01 -39.77
C GLU A 545 -0.83 -25.80 -38.79
N PHE A 546 0.38 -25.60 -39.33
CA PHE A 546 1.55 -25.33 -38.52
C PHE A 546 1.47 -23.93 -37.87
N ILE A 547 1.60 -23.90 -36.54
CA ILE A 547 1.69 -22.67 -35.77
C ILE A 547 2.75 -22.80 -34.69
N THR A 548 3.55 -21.75 -34.50
CA THR A 548 4.61 -21.75 -33.50
C THR A 548 4.05 -21.49 -32.10
N LYS A 549 4.68 -22.09 -31.07
CA LYS A 549 4.33 -21.87 -29.66
C LYS A 549 4.36 -20.38 -29.28
N LYS A 550 5.33 -19.63 -29.82
CA LYS A 550 5.45 -18.17 -29.62
C LYS A 550 4.27 -17.42 -30.22
N LYS A 551 3.78 -17.82 -31.40
CA LYS A 551 2.62 -17.20 -32.03
C LYS A 551 1.32 -17.47 -31.27
N VAL A 552 1.10 -18.70 -30.81
CA VAL A 552 -0.03 -19.05 -29.93
C VAL A 552 0.04 -18.27 -28.62
N TYR A 553 1.24 -18.17 -28.02
CA TYR A 553 1.44 -17.35 -26.82
C TYR A 553 1.11 -15.88 -27.05
N THR A 554 1.61 -15.26 -28.11
CA THR A 554 1.31 -13.86 -28.44
C THR A 554 -0.18 -13.64 -28.68
N ILE A 555 -0.85 -14.57 -29.38
CA ILE A 555 -2.29 -14.49 -29.62
C ILE A 555 -3.05 -14.63 -28.30
N MET A 556 -2.71 -15.60 -27.45
CA MET A 556 -3.34 -15.76 -26.13
C MET A 556 -3.11 -14.52 -25.25
N LYS A 557 -1.88 -14.00 -25.21
CA LYS A 557 -1.50 -12.81 -24.44
C LYS A 557 -2.23 -11.55 -24.91
N LYS A 558 -2.30 -11.30 -26.22
CA LYS A 558 -3.04 -10.15 -26.80
C LYS A 558 -4.56 -10.21 -26.59
N ASN A 559 -5.09 -11.37 -26.19
CA ASN A 559 -6.51 -11.58 -25.95
C ASN A 559 -6.82 -11.88 -24.48
N ASP A 560 -5.84 -11.65 -23.58
CA ASP A 560 -5.95 -11.90 -22.14
C ASP A 560 -6.38 -13.33 -21.77
N ILE A 561 -6.03 -14.30 -22.62
CA ILE A 561 -6.34 -15.72 -22.45
C ILE A 561 -5.25 -16.37 -21.59
N ASN A 562 -5.46 -16.37 -20.29
CA ASN A 562 -4.54 -16.99 -19.33
C ASN A 562 -4.97 -18.41 -18.91
N CYS A 563 -3.99 -19.27 -18.70
CA CYS A 563 -4.19 -20.63 -18.19
C CYS A 563 -4.64 -20.58 -16.72
N ARG A 564 -5.84 -21.09 -16.43
CA ARG A 564 -6.47 -20.98 -15.10
C ARG A 564 -6.01 -22.00 -14.06
N LEU A 565 -5.11 -22.93 -14.41
CA LEU A 565 -4.70 -24.04 -13.54
C LEU A 565 -3.79 -23.68 -12.35
N ARG A 566 -3.15 -22.52 -12.29
CA ARG A 566 -2.23 -22.19 -11.18
C ARG A 566 -2.29 -20.72 -10.76
N ILE A 567 -2.55 -20.50 -9.47
CA ILE A 567 -2.12 -19.32 -8.73
C ILE A 567 -0.74 -19.67 -8.14
N LYS A 568 0.29 -18.85 -8.37
CA LYS A 568 1.61 -19.07 -7.74
C LYS A 568 1.45 -18.87 -6.23
N LYS A 569 1.73 -19.90 -5.44
CA LYS A 569 1.86 -19.80 -3.98
C LYS A 569 3.34 -19.76 -3.63
N ASN A 570 3.76 -18.75 -2.87
CA ASN A 570 5.11 -18.68 -2.34
C ASN A 570 5.20 -19.64 -1.14
N PHE A 571 6.02 -20.69 -1.26
CA PHE A 571 6.35 -21.56 -0.13
C PHE A 571 7.69 -21.13 0.45
N THR A 572 7.70 -20.74 1.72
CA THR A 572 8.92 -20.58 2.52
C THR A 572 9.26 -21.91 3.18
N TYR A 573 10.50 -22.35 3.02
CA TYR A 573 10.96 -23.64 3.52
C TYR A 573 11.91 -23.42 4.69
N ARG A 574 11.59 -23.98 5.86
CA ARG A 574 12.52 -24.03 7.00
C ARG A 574 13.21 -25.40 7.00
N LYS A 575 14.55 -25.42 6.93
CA LYS A 575 15.34 -26.64 7.18
C LYS A 575 15.22 -27.01 8.67
N LYS A 576 14.94 -28.28 8.96
CA LYS A 576 15.14 -28.90 10.27
C LYS A 576 15.76 -30.29 10.09
N ASN A 577 16.56 -30.68 11.07
CA ASN A 577 17.42 -31.87 11.05
C ASN A 577 16.61 -33.19 11.01
N ASN A 578 17.21 -34.17 10.34
CA ASN A 578 16.65 -35.48 10.05
C ASN A 578 16.62 -36.40 11.29
N LEU A 579 15.47 -37.01 11.56
CA LEU A 579 15.37 -38.27 12.30
C LEU A 579 14.56 -39.23 11.42
N GLN A 580 15.17 -40.30 10.94
CA GLN A 580 14.55 -41.29 10.06
C GLN A 580 14.05 -42.49 10.87
N ILE A 581 12.87 -43.00 10.52
CA ILE A 581 12.39 -44.32 10.99
C ILE A 581 11.97 -45.24 9.81
N ILE A 582 11.81 -44.75 8.57
CA ILE A 582 11.66 -45.58 7.34
C ILE A 582 12.42 -44.92 6.18
N PRO A 583 13.24 -45.66 5.39
CA PRO A 583 14.05 -45.07 4.32
C PRO A 583 13.22 -44.59 3.12
N ASN A 584 13.69 -43.50 2.49
CA ASN A 584 13.16 -43.04 1.22
C ASN A 584 13.79 -43.85 0.08
N LEU A 585 13.04 -44.79 -0.49
CA LEU A 585 13.46 -45.62 -1.62
C LEU A 585 13.29 -44.91 -2.98
N ILE A 586 12.49 -43.84 -3.04
CA ILE A 586 12.25 -43.08 -4.28
C ILE A 586 13.39 -42.10 -4.56
N ASN A 587 13.90 -41.41 -3.54
CA ASN A 587 15.00 -40.43 -3.68
C ASN A 587 14.85 -39.46 -4.87
N GLN A 588 13.61 -39.00 -5.11
CA GLN A 588 13.22 -38.10 -6.22
C GLN A 588 13.37 -38.69 -7.64
N ASP A 589 13.62 -40.00 -7.77
CA ASP A 589 13.47 -40.71 -9.04
C ASP A 589 12.02 -41.15 -9.27
N PHE A 590 11.29 -40.31 -10.01
CA PHE A 590 9.89 -40.55 -10.38
C PHE A 590 9.72 -41.30 -11.71
N MET A 591 10.81 -41.72 -12.36
CA MET A 591 10.75 -42.41 -13.64
C MET A 591 10.42 -43.89 -13.45
N THR A 592 9.60 -44.44 -14.35
CA THR A 592 9.14 -45.83 -14.35
C THR A 592 9.05 -46.30 -15.79
N THR A 593 9.40 -47.55 -16.04
CA THR A 593 9.37 -48.17 -17.37
C THR A 593 8.10 -48.97 -17.63
N LYS A 594 7.44 -49.46 -16.57
CA LYS A 594 6.19 -50.23 -16.63
C LYS A 594 5.15 -49.66 -15.66
N PRO A 595 3.84 -49.88 -15.91
CA PRO A 595 2.79 -49.55 -14.95
C PRO A 595 2.98 -50.33 -13.63
N LEU A 596 2.47 -49.79 -12.53
CA LEU A 596 2.50 -50.40 -11.19
C LEU A 596 3.91 -50.65 -10.60
N GLN A 597 4.93 -49.89 -11.02
CA GLN A 597 6.26 -49.96 -10.40
C GLN A 597 6.41 -49.03 -9.18
N LYS A 598 5.93 -47.78 -9.29
CA LYS A 598 6.01 -46.76 -8.24
C LYS A 598 4.66 -46.07 -8.08
N LEU A 599 4.05 -46.21 -6.92
CA LEU A 599 2.78 -45.60 -6.54
C LEU A 599 3.00 -44.50 -5.51
N PHE A 600 2.27 -43.40 -5.64
CA PHE A 600 2.32 -42.29 -4.70
C PHE A 600 0.96 -42.15 -4.01
N THR A 601 0.96 -41.95 -2.69
CA THR A 601 -0.25 -41.85 -1.88
C THR A 601 -0.15 -40.74 -0.84
N ASP A 602 -1.25 -40.02 -0.64
CA ASP A 602 -1.37 -38.93 0.31
C ASP A 602 -2.86 -38.63 0.58
N ILE A 603 -3.15 -37.83 1.61
CA ILE A 603 -4.49 -37.41 1.98
C ILE A 603 -4.61 -35.91 1.80
N THR A 604 -5.61 -35.48 1.04
CA THR A 604 -5.97 -34.05 0.95
C THR A 604 -7.34 -33.80 1.55
N TYR A 605 -7.58 -32.59 2.03
CA TYR A 605 -8.86 -32.19 2.60
C TYR A 605 -9.55 -31.10 1.78
N PHE A 606 -10.88 -31.11 1.86
CA PHE A 606 -11.78 -30.12 1.27
C PHE A 606 -12.67 -29.55 2.38
N LYS A 607 -12.69 -28.21 2.50
CA LYS A 607 -13.56 -27.52 3.47
C LYS A 607 -15.00 -27.54 2.96
N THR A 608 -15.96 -27.79 3.84
CA THR A 608 -17.40 -27.71 3.56
C THR A 608 -18.08 -26.89 4.66
N ASN A 609 -19.35 -26.54 4.47
CA ASN A 609 -20.15 -25.82 5.48
C ASN A 609 -20.38 -26.62 6.78
N GLN A 610 -20.26 -27.95 6.76
CA GLN A 610 -20.46 -28.83 7.93
C GLN A 610 -19.14 -29.49 8.41
N GLY A 611 -17.98 -28.97 8.00
CA GLY A 611 -16.66 -29.50 8.41
C GLY A 611 -15.77 -29.90 7.24
N PHE A 612 -14.88 -30.87 7.45
CA PHE A 612 -13.89 -31.28 6.44
C PHE A 612 -14.21 -32.64 5.82
N LEU A 613 -14.05 -32.74 4.50
CA LEU A 613 -14.01 -34.01 3.77
C LEU A 613 -12.57 -34.35 3.44
N TYR A 614 -12.16 -35.57 3.76
CA TYR A 614 -10.82 -36.10 3.52
C TYR A 614 -10.85 -37.05 2.33
N PHE A 615 -9.92 -36.86 1.40
CA PHE A 615 -9.76 -37.66 0.20
C PHE A 615 -8.38 -38.31 0.19
N SER A 616 -8.36 -39.64 0.21
CA SER A 616 -7.17 -40.45 0.04
C SER A 616 -7.12 -40.97 -1.39
N CYS A 617 -5.96 -40.84 -2.04
CA CYS A 617 -5.77 -41.19 -3.44
C CYS A 617 -4.42 -41.89 -3.64
N ILE A 618 -4.38 -42.88 -4.53
CA ILE A 618 -3.17 -43.58 -4.96
C ILE A 618 -3.02 -43.41 -6.47
N ILE A 619 -1.89 -42.84 -6.89
CA ILE A 619 -1.57 -42.51 -8.28
C ILE A 619 -0.33 -43.28 -8.75
N ASP A 620 -0.37 -43.80 -9.98
CA ASP A 620 0.78 -44.43 -10.64
C ASP A 620 1.69 -43.36 -11.26
N SER A 621 3.00 -43.38 -10.99
CA SER A 621 3.90 -42.41 -11.65
C SER A 621 4.12 -42.68 -13.13
N PHE A 622 3.80 -43.87 -13.65
CA PHE A 622 4.00 -44.20 -15.06
C PHE A 622 3.19 -43.27 -15.97
N ASN A 623 1.87 -43.36 -15.88
CA ASN A 623 0.91 -42.58 -16.67
C ASN A 623 0.11 -41.56 -15.85
N ASN A 624 0.46 -41.33 -14.57
CA ASN A 624 -0.31 -40.49 -13.64
C ASN A 624 -1.79 -40.91 -13.54
N GLN A 625 -2.09 -42.21 -13.71
CA GLN A 625 -3.44 -42.74 -13.54
C GLN A 625 -3.77 -42.90 -12.06
N ILE A 626 -4.99 -42.53 -11.69
CA ILE A 626 -5.51 -42.79 -10.35
C ILE A 626 -5.98 -44.24 -10.30
N ILE A 627 -5.34 -45.06 -9.47
CA ILE A 627 -5.65 -46.49 -9.33
C ILE A 627 -6.74 -46.69 -8.28
N ALA A 628 -6.60 -46.03 -7.14
CA ALA A 628 -7.51 -46.19 -6.01
C ALA A 628 -7.76 -44.86 -5.31
N SER A 629 -8.99 -44.65 -4.86
CA SER A 629 -9.34 -43.48 -4.06
C SER A 629 -10.55 -43.72 -3.16
N HIS A 630 -10.63 -42.95 -2.08
CA HIS A 630 -11.76 -42.98 -1.16
C HIS A 630 -11.96 -41.62 -0.47
N VAL A 631 -13.21 -41.29 -0.16
CA VAL A 631 -13.61 -40.06 0.55
C VAL A 631 -14.27 -40.43 1.88
N SER A 632 -13.87 -39.75 2.95
CA SER A 632 -14.41 -39.90 4.30
C SER A 632 -14.59 -38.53 4.97
N ASN A 633 -15.41 -38.48 6.03
CA ASN A 633 -15.61 -37.28 6.85
C ASN A 633 -14.55 -37.17 7.96
N GLN A 634 -13.71 -38.19 8.14
CA GLN A 634 -12.69 -38.25 9.20
C GLN A 634 -11.32 -38.64 8.64
N GLN A 635 -10.26 -38.00 9.14
CA GLN A 635 -8.86 -38.34 8.84
C GLN A 635 -8.38 -39.47 9.75
N ASN A 636 -8.88 -40.68 9.52
CA ASN A 636 -8.54 -41.86 10.32
C ASN A 636 -7.85 -42.95 9.50
N LYS A 637 -7.37 -44.00 10.19
CA LYS A 637 -6.72 -45.16 9.55
C LYS A 637 -7.67 -45.89 8.60
N ASP A 638 -8.97 -45.89 8.90
CA ASP A 638 -9.98 -46.58 8.10
C ASP A 638 -10.15 -45.96 6.71
N LEU A 639 -9.99 -44.65 6.56
CA LEU A 639 -9.97 -43.99 5.25
C LEU A 639 -8.90 -44.61 4.34
N VAL A 640 -7.66 -44.70 4.84
CA VAL A 640 -6.53 -45.24 4.07
C VAL A 640 -6.68 -46.74 3.85
N LEU A 641 -7.14 -47.51 4.84
CA LEU A 641 -7.41 -48.94 4.68
C LEU A 641 -8.48 -49.21 3.61
N LYS A 642 -9.54 -48.40 3.55
CA LYS A 642 -10.56 -48.50 2.50
C LYS A 642 -10.01 -48.16 1.12
N THR A 643 -9.08 -47.20 1.01
CA THR A 643 -8.36 -46.93 -0.26
C THR A 643 -7.48 -48.11 -0.67
N ILE A 644 -6.66 -48.64 0.24
CA ILE A 644 -5.75 -49.76 -0.01
C ILE A 644 -6.51 -51.03 -0.43
N LYS A 645 -7.70 -51.27 0.13
CA LYS A 645 -8.56 -52.40 -0.28
C LYS A 645 -8.87 -52.40 -1.77
N LYS A 646 -9.03 -51.23 -2.39
CA LYS A 646 -9.32 -51.08 -3.83
C LYS A 646 -8.10 -51.27 -4.75
N LEU A 647 -6.89 -51.43 -4.19
CA LEU A 647 -5.70 -51.73 -5.00
C LEU A 647 -5.78 -53.14 -5.58
N PRO A 648 -5.39 -53.32 -6.87
CA PRO A 648 -5.30 -54.63 -7.49
C PRO A 648 -4.19 -55.48 -6.84
N SER A 649 -4.29 -56.80 -7.00
CA SER A 649 -3.23 -57.73 -6.63
C SER A 649 -2.02 -57.56 -7.53
N LEU A 650 -0.82 -57.50 -6.96
CA LEU A 650 0.43 -57.31 -7.69
C LEU A 650 0.95 -58.63 -8.26
N LYS A 651 1.57 -58.56 -9.45
CA LYS A 651 2.35 -59.66 -10.05
C LYS A 651 3.87 -59.48 -9.89
N GLU A 652 4.32 -58.23 -9.73
CA GLU A 652 5.73 -57.81 -9.62
C GLU A 652 5.88 -56.88 -8.39
N PRO A 653 7.09 -56.72 -7.81
CA PRO A 653 7.33 -55.86 -6.66
C PRO A 653 7.05 -54.39 -7.00
N CYS A 654 6.24 -53.74 -6.17
CA CYS A 654 5.81 -52.35 -6.36
C CYS A 654 6.14 -51.50 -5.13
N ILE A 655 6.72 -50.32 -5.36
CA ILE A 655 7.01 -49.35 -4.30
C ILE A 655 5.78 -48.46 -4.10
N ILE A 656 5.28 -48.37 -2.87
CA ILE A 656 4.28 -47.36 -2.48
C ILE A 656 4.94 -46.29 -1.61
N HIS A 657 4.88 -45.04 -2.08
CA HIS A 657 5.51 -43.88 -1.47
C HIS A 657 4.46 -42.96 -0.83
N SER A 658 4.64 -42.64 0.45
CA SER A 658 3.77 -41.69 1.18
C SER A 658 4.58 -40.62 1.90
N ASP A 659 3.88 -39.60 2.40
CA ASP A 659 4.47 -38.71 3.39
C ASP A 659 4.64 -39.41 4.76
N GLN A 660 5.32 -38.73 5.70
CA GLN A 660 5.44 -39.18 7.08
C GLN A 660 4.24 -38.76 7.95
N GLY A 661 3.02 -38.74 7.40
CA GLY A 661 1.82 -38.42 8.16
C GLY A 661 1.54 -39.46 9.26
N LYS A 662 0.95 -39.03 10.39
CA LYS A 662 0.59 -39.91 11.54
C LYS A 662 -0.22 -41.15 11.14
N VAL A 663 -1.01 -41.05 10.07
CA VAL A 663 -1.81 -42.16 9.54
C VAL A 663 -0.92 -43.22 8.87
N TYR A 664 -0.03 -42.80 7.95
CA TYR A 664 0.85 -43.72 7.21
C TYR A 664 1.97 -44.31 8.08
N GLN A 665 2.37 -43.64 9.17
CA GLN A 665 3.27 -44.22 10.17
C GLN A 665 2.66 -45.39 10.97
N SER A 666 1.36 -45.66 10.86
CA SER A 666 0.73 -46.72 11.65
C SER A 666 1.15 -48.11 11.20
N LEU A 667 1.60 -48.93 12.15
CA LEU A 667 1.94 -50.35 11.95
C LEU A 667 0.82 -51.16 11.27
N LYS A 668 -0.46 -50.86 11.55
CA LYS A 668 -1.60 -51.55 10.92
C LYS A 668 -1.65 -51.33 9.40
N ILE A 669 -1.36 -50.11 8.95
CA ILE A 669 -1.32 -49.78 7.52
C ILE A 669 -0.09 -50.40 6.86
N GLN A 670 1.07 -50.29 7.51
CA GLN A 670 2.30 -50.89 7.00
C GLN A 670 2.17 -52.41 6.84
N LYS A 671 1.71 -53.12 7.88
CA LYS A 671 1.44 -54.56 7.82
C LYS A 671 0.46 -54.92 6.70
N THR A 672 -0.55 -54.10 6.43
CA THR A 672 -1.54 -54.36 5.38
C THR A 672 -0.93 -54.19 3.98
N LEU A 673 -0.07 -53.19 3.79
CA LEU A 673 0.64 -52.96 2.53
C LEU A 673 1.68 -54.05 2.26
N THR A 674 2.46 -54.43 3.27
CA THR A 674 3.43 -55.52 3.18
C THR A 674 2.75 -56.86 2.90
N LYS A 675 1.59 -57.15 3.53
CA LYS A 675 0.78 -58.35 3.23
C LYS A 675 0.26 -58.38 1.79
N LYS A 676 0.05 -57.23 1.16
CA LYS A 676 -0.33 -57.12 -0.27
C LYS A 676 0.88 -57.14 -1.23
N GLY A 677 2.11 -57.27 -0.72
CA GLY A 677 3.33 -57.34 -1.53
C GLY A 677 3.95 -55.99 -1.90
N PHE A 678 3.55 -54.88 -1.27
CA PHE A 678 4.12 -53.56 -1.54
C PHE A 678 5.37 -53.27 -0.69
N LEU A 679 6.40 -52.70 -1.33
CA LEU A 679 7.57 -52.13 -0.67
C LEU A 679 7.24 -50.70 -0.21
N ILE A 680 7.35 -50.44 1.09
CA ILE A 680 6.94 -49.15 1.67
C ILE A 680 8.10 -48.18 1.61
N SER A 681 7.84 -46.99 1.07
CA SER A 681 8.76 -45.87 1.09
C SER A 681 8.08 -44.64 1.70
N MET A 682 8.82 -43.85 2.48
CA MET A 682 8.30 -42.59 3.00
C MET A 682 9.22 -41.42 2.64
N SER A 683 8.64 -40.25 2.39
CA SER A 683 9.38 -39.02 2.16
C SER A 683 10.15 -38.59 3.41
N ARG A 684 11.09 -37.64 3.27
CA ARG A 684 11.67 -37.00 4.46
C ARG A 684 10.65 -36.07 5.11
N LYS A 685 10.79 -35.87 6.42
CA LYS A 685 9.88 -35.00 7.17
C LYS A 685 9.93 -33.57 6.60
N ALA A 686 8.75 -33.01 6.36
CA ALA A 686 8.60 -31.67 5.80
C ALA A 686 9.32 -31.49 4.44
N THR A 687 9.38 -32.54 3.61
CA THR A 687 9.87 -32.45 2.24
C THR A 687 8.84 -32.67 1.12
N PRO A 688 8.05 -31.64 0.78
CA PRO A 688 7.10 -31.65 -0.34
C PRO A 688 7.66 -32.17 -1.67
N ARG A 689 8.92 -31.86 -1.97
CA ARG A 689 9.58 -32.28 -3.22
C ARG A 689 9.67 -33.80 -3.38
N ASP A 690 9.80 -34.53 -2.27
CA ASP A 690 9.88 -35.99 -2.30
C ASP A 690 8.51 -36.61 -2.67
N ASN A 691 7.40 -35.90 -2.46
CA ASN A 691 6.03 -36.34 -2.79
C ASN A 691 5.40 -35.54 -3.98
N ALA A 692 6.23 -34.95 -4.83
CA ALA A 692 5.81 -33.98 -5.85
C ALA A 692 4.74 -34.51 -6.83
N VAL A 693 4.72 -35.81 -7.14
CA VAL A 693 3.76 -36.42 -8.07
C VAL A 693 2.33 -36.23 -7.59
N ILE A 694 2.04 -36.61 -6.34
CA ILE A 694 0.70 -36.53 -5.79
C ILE A 694 0.33 -35.12 -5.34
N GLU A 695 1.29 -34.32 -4.87
CA GLU A 695 1.04 -32.90 -4.57
C GLU A 695 0.63 -32.12 -5.82
N ASN A 696 1.30 -32.35 -6.95
CA ASN A 696 0.94 -31.74 -8.21
C ASN A 696 -0.45 -32.18 -8.67
N PHE A 697 -0.81 -33.44 -8.47
CA PHE A 697 -2.15 -33.95 -8.75
C PHE A 697 -3.20 -33.25 -7.88
N PHE A 698 -3.03 -33.18 -6.55
CA PHE A 698 -3.99 -32.53 -5.66
C PHE A 698 -4.14 -31.03 -5.94
N GLY A 699 -3.04 -30.35 -6.29
CA GLY A 699 -3.09 -28.97 -6.75
C GLY A 699 -4.00 -28.80 -7.97
N GLN A 700 -3.81 -29.63 -8.99
CA GLN A 700 -4.65 -29.59 -10.21
C GLN A 700 -6.10 -29.96 -9.91
N MET A 701 -6.33 -31.01 -9.13
CA MET A 701 -7.67 -31.45 -8.75
C MET A 701 -8.47 -30.35 -8.07
N LYS A 702 -7.90 -29.68 -7.06
CA LYS A 702 -8.58 -28.60 -6.33
C LYS A 702 -8.92 -27.43 -7.25
N THR A 703 -8.00 -27.03 -8.12
CA THR A 703 -8.23 -25.93 -9.06
C THR A 703 -9.31 -26.27 -10.09
N ILE A 704 -9.28 -27.48 -10.67
CA ILE A 704 -10.29 -27.92 -11.64
C ILE A 704 -11.68 -27.97 -10.99
N LEU A 705 -11.79 -28.58 -9.81
CA LEU A 705 -13.07 -28.69 -9.09
C LEU A 705 -13.64 -27.32 -8.71
N GLN A 706 -12.80 -26.40 -8.24
CA GLN A 706 -13.21 -25.05 -7.85
C GLN A 706 -13.67 -24.23 -9.06
N HIS A 707 -13.02 -24.39 -10.22
CA HIS A 707 -13.38 -23.65 -11.42
C HIS A 707 -14.66 -24.18 -12.08
N GLN A 708 -14.85 -25.51 -12.12
CA GLN A 708 -16.07 -26.13 -12.65
C GLN A 708 -17.30 -25.88 -11.75
N ASN A 709 -17.09 -25.60 -10.46
CA ASN A 709 -18.14 -25.37 -9.49
C ASN A 709 -17.85 -24.11 -8.67
N PRO A 710 -18.25 -22.92 -9.16
CA PRO A 710 -18.25 -21.71 -8.35
C PRO A 710 -18.99 -21.98 -7.02
N PHE A 711 -18.45 -21.48 -5.92
CA PHE A 711 -18.97 -21.75 -4.56
C PHE A 711 -18.87 -23.22 -4.11
N LEU A 712 -17.89 -23.97 -4.61
CA LEU A 712 -17.63 -25.37 -4.21
C LEU A 712 -17.69 -25.61 -2.69
N PHE A 713 -17.17 -24.66 -1.89
CA PHE A 713 -17.11 -24.75 -0.43
C PHE A 713 -18.44 -24.47 0.30
N GLN A 714 -19.44 -23.92 -0.41
CA GLN A 714 -20.80 -23.67 0.12
C GLN A 714 -21.78 -24.82 -0.21
N LYS A 715 -21.37 -25.79 -1.04
CA LYS A 715 -22.21 -26.96 -1.36
C LYS A 715 -22.32 -27.90 -0.15
N SER A 716 -23.46 -28.60 -0.06
CA SER A 716 -23.66 -29.62 0.98
C SER A 716 -22.60 -30.73 0.90
N PRO A 717 -22.22 -31.35 2.03
CA PRO A 717 -21.18 -32.38 2.05
C PRO A 717 -21.48 -33.56 1.13
N ASP A 718 -22.74 -33.95 0.97
CA ASP A 718 -23.12 -35.05 0.08
C ASP A 718 -22.88 -34.75 -1.39
N LYS A 719 -23.21 -33.53 -1.84
CA LYS A 719 -22.91 -33.09 -3.22
C LYS A 719 -21.40 -33.01 -3.43
N MET A 720 -20.66 -32.49 -2.44
CA MET A 720 -19.21 -32.41 -2.49
C MET A 720 -18.55 -33.80 -2.55
N LYS A 721 -19.02 -34.75 -1.74
CA LYS A 721 -18.57 -36.15 -1.73
C LYS A 721 -18.82 -36.83 -3.08
N LYS A 722 -19.97 -36.60 -3.73
CA LYS A 722 -20.27 -37.10 -5.08
C LYS A 722 -19.29 -36.54 -6.12
N LEU A 723 -19.01 -35.23 -6.10
CA LEU A 723 -18.08 -34.59 -7.02
C LEU A 723 -16.65 -35.14 -6.88
N ILE A 724 -16.16 -35.26 -5.64
CA ILE A 724 -14.81 -35.79 -5.36
C ILE A 724 -14.71 -37.26 -5.80
N ASN A 725 -15.74 -38.08 -5.55
CA ASN A 725 -15.76 -39.48 -5.97
C ASN A 725 -15.82 -39.66 -7.50
N HIS A 726 -16.39 -38.70 -8.24
CA HIS A 726 -16.44 -38.76 -9.71
C HIS A 726 -15.13 -38.29 -10.37
N PHE A 727 -14.36 -37.46 -9.68
CA PHE A 727 -13.15 -36.83 -10.22
C PHE A 727 -12.10 -37.82 -10.79
N PRO A 728 -11.81 -38.98 -10.15
CA PRO A 728 -10.85 -39.93 -10.70
C PRO A 728 -11.21 -40.44 -12.11
N ARG A 729 -12.51 -40.64 -12.38
CA ARG A 729 -12.99 -41.07 -13.70
C ARG A 729 -12.81 -39.98 -14.74
N PHE A 730 -13.07 -38.72 -14.37
CA PHE A 730 -12.79 -37.56 -15.21
C PHE A 730 -11.29 -37.45 -15.53
N TRP A 731 -10.43 -37.58 -14.53
CA TRP A 731 -8.98 -37.50 -14.69
C TRP A 731 -8.44 -38.58 -15.63
N ASN A 732 -8.80 -39.84 -15.39
CA ASN A 732 -8.26 -40.96 -16.17
C ASN A 732 -8.73 -40.95 -17.64
N ASN A 733 -9.96 -40.50 -17.91
CA ASN A 733 -10.60 -40.67 -19.22
C ASN A 733 -10.71 -39.39 -20.05
N LYS A 734 -10.66 -38.20 -19.44
CA LYS A 734 -10.88 -36.92 -20.13
C LYS A 734 -9.71 -35.94 -19.98
N TRP A 735 -8.85 -36.11 -18.98
CA TRP A 735 -7.78 -35.15 -18.71
C TRP A 735 -6.51 -35.46 -19.52
N ILE A 736 -6.08 -34.50 -20.34
CA ILE A 736 -4.92 -34.66 -21.21
C ILE A 736 -3.61 -34.26 -20.50
N LEU A 737 -2.61 -35.13 -20.54
CA LEU A 737 -1.30 -34.92 -19.91
C LEU A 737 -0.19 -34.68 -20.95
N SER A 738 0.63 -33.65 -20.71
CA SER A 738 1.78 -33.34 -21.58
C SER A 738 2.86 -34.40 -21.51
N LYS A 739 3.04 -35.07 -20.34
CA LYS A 739 3.97 -36.20 -20.16
C LYS A 739 3.64 -37.37 -21.10
N LEU A 740 2.37 -37.49 -21.52
CA LEU A 740 1.86 -38.60 -22.31
C LEU A 740 1.60 -38.19 -23.76
N ASN A 741 2.41 -37.30 -24.32
CA ASN A 741 2.23 -36.79 -25.69
C ASN A 741 0.81 -36.26 -25.98
N HIS A 742 0.21 -35.61 -24.98
CA HIS A 742 -1.14 -35.05 -25.05
C HIS A 742 -2.23 -36.11 -25.27
N SER A 743 -2.07 -37.26 -24.62
CA SER A 743 -3.14 -38.26 -24.43
C SER A 743 -3.65 -38.27 -22.98
N THR A 744 -4.79 -38.90 -22.75
CA THR A 744 -5.30 -39.19 -21.39
C THR A 744 -4.56 -40.39 -20.78
N PRO A 745 -4.50 -40.53 -19.45
CA PRO A 745 -3.86 -41.68 -18.80
C PRO A 745 -4.34 -43.03 -19.35
N PHE A 746 -5.63 -43.13 -19.67
CA PHE A 746 -6.23 -44.34 -20.23
C PHE A 746 -5.82 -44.56 -21.71
N GLN A 747 -5.93 -43.53 -22.55
CA GLN A 747 -5.54 -43.62 -23.97
C GLN A 747 -4.06 -43.94 -24.15
N TYR A 748 -3.18 -43.42 -23.28
CA TYR A 748 -1.76 -43.72 -23.35
C TYR A 748 -1.47 -45.21 -23.19
N VAL A 749 -2.18 -45.88 -22.27
CA VAL A 749 -2.05 -47.34 -22.07
C VAL A 749 -2.64 -48.11 -23.25
N GLN A 750 -3.73 -47.62 -23.86
CA GLN A 750 -4.29 -48.23 -25.07
C GLN A 750 -3.35 -48.11 -26.27
N ASN A 751 -2.62 -47.00 -26.41
CA ASN A 751 -1.67 -46.79 -27.52
C ASN A 751 -0.34 -47.54 -27.35
N LEU A 752 -0.05 -48.06 -26.15
CA LEU A 752 1.13 -48.88 -25.84
C LEU A 752 0.87 -50.39 -25.95
N ARG A 753 -0.40 -50.78 -26.02
CA ARG A 753 -0.84 -52.14 -26.36
C ARG A 753 -1.00 -52.23 -27.87
#